data_AF-A0AAN6KYA6-F1
#
_entry.id   AF-A0AAN6KYA6-F1
#
_cell.length_a   1.000
_cell.length_b   1.000
_cell.length_c   1.000
_cell.angle_alpha   90.00
_cell.angle_beta   90.00
_cell.angle_gamma   90.00
#
_symmetry.space_group_name_H-M   'P 1'
#
loop_
_entity.id
_entity.type
_entity.pdbx_description
1 polymer ?
#
loop_
_entity_poly.entity_id
_entity_poly.type
_entity_poly.pdbx_seq_one_letter_code
_entity_poly.pdbx_strand_id
1 'polypeptide(L)'
;MPDFPAHASPAFPAVASPRPQRRDRSVSELHLDHKRDQRTHPPLVSPAFTPPHTPFPEEDLRHDRQPRSVPVEPLDHDTHGEQARLLPKLPEVHCEVRARIPTTTGQEMFLHLYHNNVDDKEHLAIVFGPHIRSKSLDAPRPGETERDRMIRGAYVGTLYPGRTSSRLDQIRRDAGVPSPRPSAGFLGQLNGPVQQAIPPSPSASSEASTDGSEFESSYPLEFGPPLVRIHSECYTGETVWSARCDCGEQLDEAARLMSLPAPTPASTPGSDAGEHQLLPNERLPSCGGVIVYLRQEGRGIGLKEKLKAYNLQDLGHDTMEANLLLRHPGDARSYGLATALLLDLGMGGDRGIKLLTNNPEKVRAVEGPNREQQLPKEQASPAMSTYGVQLRADLYNAPAIPINITLPDGTLGMWQPTVLTLISGQTSAVLVDTLFTHDQGVAIGDWLDETLGNKTLSTIYITHGHGDHWFNVPYLVTRFPGVEVVSTQESIDHMESQVAEKAFWDTVFPNQIDAAAFNTTIPVKPLLDNKFVLEGYTLEAINVGHSDTDNTTFLHVPALDTAVTGDIVYNGVHLWMTESPTQAEKDAWIKSLDELEAFNPGVVIASHHKPGGVDGAFNIEATRDYIRKFGQLAKEATNAKDLYEKVLAAYPERIGLAVLWLSCMAQFA
;
A
#
# COMPACT_ATOMS: atom_id res chain seq x y z
N MET A 1 16.91 -26.99 -44.42
CA MET A 1 17.97 -27.46 -43.51
C MET A 1 19.25 -26.66 -43.78
N PRO A 2 20.08 -26.34 -42.77
CA PRO A 2 19.68 -26.03 -41.40
C PRO A 2 20.56 -24.93 -40.71
N ASP A 3 20.12 -24.55 -39.51
CA ASP A 3 20.85 -24.13 -38.30
C ASP A 3 21.64 -22.81 -38.21
N PHE A 4 21.10 -21.90 -37.38
CA PHE A 4 21.87 -20.92 -36.60
C PHE A 4 22.33 -21.53 -35.27
N PRO A 5 23.41 -21.00 -34.68
CA PRO A 5 23.37 -20.68 -33.26
C PRO A 5 23.82 -19.24 -32.94
N ALA A 6 23.10 -18.62 -32.00
CA ALA A 6 23.45 -17.41 -31.29
C ALA A 6 24.38 -17.70 -30.09
N HIS A 7 25.02 -16.65 -29.59
CA HIS A 7 25.93 -16.57 -28.42
C HIS A 7 27.42 -16.82 -28.69
N ALA A 8 28.07 -15.78 -29.21
CA ALA A 8 29.52 -15.57 -29.02
C ALA A 8 29.74 -14.13 -28.54
N SER A 9 30.13 -13.96 -27.27
CA SER A 9 30.62 -12.69 -26.75
C SER A 9 31.90 -12.29 -27.49
N PRO A 10 32.08 -11.04 -27.94
CA PRO A 10 33.31 -10.63 -28.60
C PRO A 10 34.46 -10.58 -27.58
N ALA A 11 35.47 -11.41 -27.80
CA ALA A 11 36.75 -11.35 -27.11
C ALA A 11 37.54 -10.15 -27.60
N PHE A 12 37.90 -9.23 -26.69
CA PHE A 12 38.90 -8.20 -26.97
C PHE A 12 40.29 -8.66 -26.47
N PRO A 13 41.34 -8.50 -27.27
CA PRO A 13 42.68 -8.97 -26.92
C PRO A 13 43.36 -8.07 -25.88
N ALA A 14 44.24 -8.66 -25.06
CA ALA A 14 45.03 -7.97 -24.06
C ALA A 14 46.04 -7.01 -24.73
N VAL A 15 46.02 -5.73 -24.34
CA VAL A 15 47.04 -4.75 -24.72
C VAL A 15 47.77 -4.26 -23.48
N ALA A 16 49.09 -4.23 -23.61
CA ALA A 16 50.11 -4.09 -22.59
C ALA A 16 50.06 -2.80 -21.76
N SER A 17 50.59 -2.91 -20.54
CA SER A 17 50.95 -1.78 -19.67
C SER A 17 52.12 -0.97 -20.26
N PRO A 18 52.11 0.36 -20.08
CA PRO A 18 53.35 1.03 -19.69
C PRO A 18 53.17 2.04 -18.54
N ARG A 19 54.20 2.10 -17.71
CA ARG A 19 54.44 3.06 -16.61
C ARG A 19 55.01 4.40 -17.16
N PRO A 20 55.21 5.45 -16.33
CA PRO A 20 54.55 6.75 -16.47
C PRO A 20 55.42 7.87 -17.05
N GLN A 21 54.79 8.95 -17.56
CA GLN A 21 55.44 10.27 -17.69
C GLN A 21 54.50 11.41 -17.26
N ARG A 22 55.05 12.26 -16.38
CA ARG A 22 54.49 13.51 -15.85
C ARG A 22 54.53 14.63 -16.92
N ARG A 23 53.46 15.44 -17.02
CA ARG A 23 53.42 16.90 -16.67
C ARG A 23 52.09 17.58 -17.05
N ASP A 24 51.55 18.33 -16.08
CA ASP A 24 50.82 19.63 -16.13
C ASP A 24 49.68 19.80 -17.16
N ARG A 25 48.42 20.18 -16.84
CA ARG A 25 47.94 21.22 -15.91
C ARG A 25 46.39 21.27 -15.89
N SER A 26 45.81 21.55 -14.70
CA SER A 26 44.50 22.21 -14.42
C SER A 26 43.21 21.42 -14.75
N VAL A 27 42.10 21.41 -13.99
CA VAL A 27 41.51 22.27 -12.94
C VAL A 27 40.54 21.39 -12.09
N SER A 28 40.40 21.69 -10.79
CA SER A 28 39.31 21.34 -9.83
C SER A 28 38.84 19.88 -9.65
N GLU A 29 38.98 19.34 -8.43
CA GLU A 29 37.85 18.98 -7.55
C GLU A 29 38.30 18.33 -6.22
N LEU A 30 37.37 18.34 -5.27
CA LEU A 30 37.48 18.18 -3.83
C LEU A 30 38.14 16.87 -3.34
N HIS A 31 39.03 17.00 -2.36
CA HIS A 31 39.58 15.90 -1.56
C HIS A 31 38.72 15.66 -0.31
N LEU A 32 38.33 14.41 -0.08
CA LEU A 32 38.11 13.86 1.26
C LEU A 32 38.87 12.53 1.34
N ASP A 33 39.97 12.55 2.09
CA ASP A 33 40.74 11.39 2.51
C ASP A 33 40.02 10.65 3.63
N HIS A 34 39.86 9.33 3.50
CA HIS A 34 39.88 8.45 4.67
C HIS A 34 40.69 7.18 4.42
N LYS A 35 41.57 6.92 5.40
CA LYS A 35 42.62 5.89 5.39
C LYS A 35 42.02 4.49 5.42
N ARG A 36 42.61 3.63 4.58
CA ARG A 36 42.53 2.16 4.62
C ARG A 36 43.15 1.63 5.91
N ASP A 37 42.48 0.70 6.56
CA ASP A 37 43.14 -0.35 7.33
C ASP A 37 42.71 -1.73 6.81
N GLN A 38 43.70 -2.62 6.68
CA GLN A 38 43.61 -3.91 6.01
C GLN A 38 43.18 -5.00 7.00
N ARG A 39 42.28 -5.91 6.60
CA ARG A 39 42.26 -7.33 7.06
C ARG A 39 41.34 -8.22 6.18
N THR A 40 41.99 -9.10 5.42
CA THR A 40 41.62 -10.48 5.04
C THR A 40 40.20 -10.82 4.54
N HIS A 41 40.08 -11.16 3.25
CA HIS A 41 38.90 -11.72 2.58
C HIS A 41 38.72 -13.25 2.80
N PRO A 42 37.48 -13.74 2.97
CA PRO A 42 37.04 -15.08 2.57
C PRO A 42 36.03 -15.03 1.39
N PRO A 43 35.65 -16.17 0.78
CA PRO A 43 35.52 -16.32 -0.67
C PRO A 43 34.21 -15.83 -1.29
N LEU A 44 34.27 -15.57 -2.61
CA LEU A 44 33.17 -15.28 -3.52
C LEU A 44 32.15 -16.43 -3.54
N VAL A 45 31.11 -16.33 -2.70
CA VAL A 45 29.81 -16.97 -2.90
C VAL A 45 28.76 -15.90 -2.61
N SER A 46 27.96 -15.56 -3.60
CA SER A 46 26.86 -14.60 -3.48
C SER A 46 25.83 -15.10 -2.47
N PRO A 47 25.52 -14.36 -1.38
CA PRO A 47 24.27 -14.52 -0.67
C PRO A 47 23.19 -13.78 -1.47
N ALA A 48 22.14 -14.50 -1.86
CA ALA A 48 20.92 -13.91 -2.39
C ALA A 48 20.29 -13.03 -1.29
N PHE A 49 20.32 -11.71 -1.48
CA PHE A 49 19.51 -10.76 -0.73
C PHE A 49 18.27 -10.43 -1.56
N THR A 50 17.26 -11.29 -1.44
CA THR A 50 15.87 -10.89 -1.63
C THR A 50 15.31 -10.73 -0.21
N PRO A 51 14.73 -9.59 0.19
CA PRO A 51 14.05 -9.50 1.47
C PRO A 51 12.92 -10.54 1.51
N PRO A 52 12.83 -11.40 2.54
CA PRO A 52 11.61 -12.15 2.78
C PRO A 52 10.62 -11.23 3.51
N HIS A 53 9.36 -11.28 3.12
CA HIS A 53 8.17 -10.70 3.77
C HIS A 53 7.78 -9.25 3.43
N THR A 54 6.68 -9.14 2.71
CA THR A 54 5.58 -8.22 3.01
C THR A 54 4.78 -8.86 4.17
N PRO A 55 4.62 -8.21 5.33
CA PRO A 55 3.84 -8.79 6.42
C PRO A 55 2.35 -8.62 6.12
N PHE A 56 1.66 -9.71 5.81
CA PHE A 56 0.23 -9.85 6.10
C PHE A 56 0.11 -11.02 7.07
N PRO A 57 -0.33 -10.81 8.32
CA PRO A 57 -0.74 -11.91 9.17
C PRO A 57 -2.02 -12.52 8.62
N GLU A 58 -1.98 -13.81 8.26
CA GLU A 58 -3.18 -14.64 8.17
C GLU A 58 -3.70 -14.84 9.60
N GLU A 59 -4.77 -14.14 10.00
CA GLU A 59 -5.83 -14.65 10.88
C GLU A 59 -6.99 -13.63 11.02
N ASP A 60 -8.21 -14.11 10.78
CA ASP A 60 -9.54 -13.48 11.00
C ASP A 60 -9.87 -12.11 10.36
N LEU A 61 -9.94 -12.05 9.02
CA LEU A 61 -10.73 -11.03 8.32
C LEU A 61 -12.12 -11.54 7.95
N ARG A 62 -13.06 -11.48 8.89
CA ARG A 62 -14.51 -11.51 8.58
C ARG A 62 -14.98 -10.10 8.21
N HIS A 63 -14.87 -9.73 6.93
CA HIS A 63 -15.55 -8.56 6.37
C HIS A 63 -16.51 -9.01 5.26
N ASP A 64 -17.67 -9.51 5.68
CA ASP A 64 -18.80 -9.81 4.79
C ASP A 64 -19.50 -8.51 4.39
N ARG A 65 -19.09 -7.90 3.27
CA ARG A 65 -19.92 -6.92 2.55
C ARG A 65 -19.82 -7.13 1.04
N GLN A 66 -20.91 -7.57 0.44
CA GLN A 66 -21.05 -7.57 -1.01
C GLN A 66 -21.09 -6.14 -1.57
N PRO A 67 -20.54 -5.90 -2.78
CA PRO A 67 -20.47 -4.56 -3.34
C PRO A 67 -21.85 -4.00 -3.70
N ARG A 68 -22.19 -2.80 -3.21
CA ARG A 68 -23.41 -2.06 -3.63
C ARG A 68 -23.09 -1.01 -4.70
N SER A 69 -23.94 -0.90 -5.72
CA SER A 69 -23.91 0.07 -6.81
C SER A 69 -24.76 1.32 -6.48
N VAL A 70 -24.42 2.45 -7.10
CA VAL A 70 -25.25 3.68 -7.14
C VAL A 70 -25.34 4.13 -8.62
N PRO A 71 -26.49 4.61 -9.12
CA PRO A 71 -26.66 4.99 -10.51
C PRO A 71 -25.77 6.18 -10.91
N VAL A 72 -25.12 6.10 -12.07
CA VAL A 72 -24.45 7.24 -12.72
C VAL A 72 -25.40 7.75 -13.80
N GLU A 73 -25.84 9.01 -13.71
CA GLU A 73 -26.64 9.62 -14.78
C GLU A 73 -25.76 9.93 -16.00
N PRO A 74 -26.25 9.68 -17.23
CA PRO A 74 -25.56 10.10 -18.43
C PRO A 74 -25.56 11.61 -18.52
N LEU A 75 -24.37 12.24 -18.57
CA LEU A 75 -24.26 13.62 -19.02
C LEU A 75 -24.57 13.66 -20.51
N ASP A 76 -25.69 14.30 -20.84
CA ASP A 76 -26.04 14.67 -22.21
C ASP A 76 -25.02 15.66 -22.79
N HIS A 77 -24.71 15.41 -24.06
CA HIS A 77 -24.08 16.22 -25.11
C HIS A 77 -23.36 17.55 -24.80
N ASP A 78 -22.19 17.65 -25.45
CA ASP A 78 -21.46 18.87 -25.85
C ASP A 78 -20.60 19.58 -24.80
N THR A 79 -19.42 18.99 -24.51
CA THR A 79 -18.24 19.78 -24.14
C THR A 79 -17.02 19.32 -24.93
N HIS A 80 -16.34 20.28 -25.54
CA HIS A 80 -15.17 20.10 -26.41
C HIS A 80 -13.95 19.62 -25.62
N GLY A 81 -13.81 18.31 -25.43
CA GLY A 81 -12.56 17.62 -25.05
C GLY A 81 -12.16 16.63 -26.15
N GLU A 82 -10.87 16.52 -26.46
CA GLU A 82 -10.35 15.60 -27.49
C GLU A 82 -10.91 14.18 -27.30
N GLN A 83 -11.69 13.70 -28.27
CA GLN A 83 -12.32 12.38 -28.22
C GLN A 83 -11.25 11.27 -28.16
N ALA A 84 -11.44 10.30 -27.24
CA ALA A 84 -10.66 9.07 -27.19
C ALA A 84 -10.51 8.45 -28.60
N ARG A 85 -9.26 8.24 -29.03
CA ARG A 85 -8.94 7.75 -30.37
C ARG A 85 -9.26 6.26 -30.50
N LEU A 86 -10.54 5.95 -30.77
CA LEU A 86 -11.01 4.60 -31.03
C LEU A 86 -10.38 4.07 -32.32
N LEU A 87 -9.87 2.83 -32.29
CA LEU A 87 -9.38 2.18 -33.49
C LEU A 87 -10.57 1.74 -34.36
N PRO A 88 -10.51 1.92 -35.70
CA PRO A 88 -11.59 1.53 -36.60
C PRO A 88 -11.77 0.01 -36.72
N LYS A 89 -10.72 -0.77 -36.42
CA LYS A 89 -10.73 -2.24 -36.30
C LYS A 89 -9.91 -2.62 -35.07
N LEU A 90 -10.38 -3.58 -34.28
CA LEU A 90 -9.61 -4.11 -33.16
C LEU A 90 -8.32 -4.81 -33.64
N PRO A 91 -7.21 -4.67 -32.90
CA PRO A 91 -5.97 -5.39 -33.17
C PRO A 91 -6.17 -6.91 -33.17
N GLU A 92 -5.37 -7.62 -33.97
CA GLU A 92 -5.27 -9.07 -33.88
C GLU A 92 -4.23 -9.41 -32.81
N VAL A 93 -4.61 -10.25 -31.85
CA VAL A 93 -3.80 -10.60 -30.69
C VAL A 93 -3.69 -12.11 -30.55
N HIS A 94 -2.56 -12.56 -30.04
CA HIS A 94 -2.30 -13.98 -29.87
C HIS A 94 -1.48 -14.23 -28.60
N CYS A 95 -2.01 -15.08 -27.70
CA CYS A 95 -1.31 -15.46 -26.49
C CYS A 95 -0.20 -16.46 -26.83
N GLU A 96 1.05 -16.02 -26.64
CA GLU A 96 2.22 -16.79 -26.99
C GLU A 96 2.51 -17.88 -25.96
N VAL A 97 2.49 -17.53 -24.68
CA VAL A 97 2.86 -18.41 -23.57
C VAL A 97 2.11 -18.04 -22.29
N ARG A 98 1.87 -19.05 -21.45
CA ARG A 98 1.34 -18.87 -20.10
C ARG A 98 2.18 -19.59 -19.06
N ALA A 99 2.46 -18.93 -17.93
CA ALA A 99 3.12 -19.55 -16.78
C ALA A 99 2.33 -19.30 -15.49
N ARG A 100 2.27 -20.32 -14.62
CA ARG A 100 1.80 -20.14 -13.23
C ARG A 100 2.92 -19.48 -12.43
N ILE A 101 2.59 -18.38 -11.76
CA ILE A 101 3.50 -17.67 -10.86
C ILE A 101 3.08 -17.97 -9.43
N PRO A 102 3.91 -18.69 -8.66
CA PRO A 102 3.67 -18.87 -7.23
C PRO A 102 3.70 -17.51 -6.53
N THR A 103 2.67 -17.19 -5.75
CA THR A 103 2.65 -16.01 -4.90
C THR A 103 2.98 -16.39 -3.45
N THR A 104 3.46 -15.43 -2.67
CA THR A 104 3.74 -15.60 -1.23
C THR A 104 2.46 -15.85 -0.42
N THR A 105 1.31 -15.40 -0.92
CA THR A 105 -0.01 -15.60 -0.32
C THR A 105 -0.68 -16.92 -0.73
N GLY A 106 0.01 -17.74 -1.55
CA GLY A 106 -0.50 -19.03 -2.03
C GLY A 106 -1.65 -18.93 -3.04
N GLN A 107 -1.98 -17.73 -3.49
CA GLN A 107 -2.96 -17.47 -4.54
C GLN A 107 -2.45 -17.97 -5.90
N GLU A 108 -3.36 -18.44 -6.75
CA GLU A 108 -3.01 -18.91 -8.08
C GLU A 108 -3.00 -17.75 -9.08
N MET A 109 -1.80 -17.29 -9.45
CA MET A 109 -1.61 -16.26 -10.47
C MET A 109 -1.02 -16.86 -11.75
N PHE A 110 -1.52 -16.42 -12.91
CA PHE A 110 -1.03 -16.83 -14.23
C PHE A 110 -0.67 -15.62 -15.07
N LEU A 111 0.56 -15.60 -15.59
CA LEU A 111 0.97 -14.60 -16.58
C LEU A 111 0.73 -15.14 -17.98
N HIS A 112 0.02 -14.37 -18.80
CA HIS A 112 -0.18 -14.61 -20.21
C HIS A 112 0.56 -13.54 -21.00
N LEU A 113 1.49 -13.96 -21.85
CA LEU A 113 2.22 -13.06 -22.75
C LEU A 113 1.51 -13.00 -24.09
N TYR A 114 1.30 -11.80 -24.61
CA TYR A 114 0.58 -11.52 -25.85
C TYR A 114 1.46 -10.82 -26.86
N HIS A 115 1.36 -11.30 -28.11
CA HIS A 115 1.83 -10.62 -29.30
C HIS A 115 0.65 -10.01 -30.07
N ASN A 116 0.90 -8.96 -30.85
CA ASN A 116 -0.12 -8.23 -31.59
C ASN A 116 0.39 -7.71 -32.94
N ASN A 117 -0.53 -7.28 -33.83
CA ASN A 117 -0.20 -6.81 -35.17
C ASN A 117 -0.11 -5.27 -35.34
N VAL A 118 -0.10 -4.51 -34.24
CA VAL A 118 -0.12 -3.03 -34.25
C VAL A 118 1.20 -2.44 -33.76
N ASP A 119 1.90 -3.11 -32.85
CA ASP A 119 3.25 -2.77 -32.43
C ASP A 119 4.12 -4.02 -32.18
N ASP A 120 5.42 -3.79 -32.01
CA ASP A 120 6.40 -4.84 -31.71
C ASP A 120 6.55 -5.10 -30.20
N LYS A 121 5.58 -4.66 -29.38
CA LYS A 121 5.65 -4.81 -27.92
C LYS A 121 4.95 -6.08 -27.49
N GLU A 122 5.55 -6.74 -26.49
CA GLU A 122 4.91 -7.84 -25.78
C GLU A 122 4.03 -7.28 -24.66
N HIS A 123 2.76 -7.66 -24.63
CA HIS A 123 1.81 -7.22 -23.61
C HIS A 123 1.47 -8.37 -22.66
N LEU A 124 1.07 -8.05 -21.43
CA LEU A 124 0.80 -9.05 -20.41
C LEU A 124 -0.67 -9.02 -20.00
N ALA A 125 -1.23 -10.19 -19.72
CA ALA A 125 -2.41 -10.31 -18.90
C ALA A 125 -2.06 -11.12 -17.64
N ILE A 126 -2.24 -10.49 -16.48
CA ILE A 126 -2.07 -11.09 -15.16
C ILE A 126 -3.43 -11.61 -14.74
N VAL A 127 -3.56 -12.93 -14.66
CA VAL A 127 -4.83 -13.62 -14.43
C VAL A 127 -4.82 -14.25 -13.04
N PHE A 128 -5.85 -13.95 -12.25
CA PHE A 128 -6.05 -14.48 -10.90
C PHE A 128 -7.05 -15.63 -10.95
N GLY A 129 -6.62 -16.79 -10.48
CA GLY A 129 -7.37 -18.04 -10.53
C GLY A 129 -7.22 -18.82 -11.85
N PRO A 130 -7.61 -20.10 -11.85
CA PRO A 130 -7.43 -21.00 -13.00
C PRO A 130 -8.57 -20.93 -14.05
N HIS A 131 -9.61 -20.13 -13.78
CA HIS A 131 -10.88 -20.16 -14.51
C HIS A 131 -10.89 -19.34 -15.81
N ILE A 132 -10.02 -18.33 -15.92
CA ILE A 132 -9.92 -17.47 -17.09
C ILE A 132 -8.82 -18.01 -17.99
N ARG A 133 -9.17 -18.27 -19.27
CA ARG A 133 -8.28 -18.93 -20.22
C ARG A 133 -8.31 -18.24 -21.57
N SER A 134 -7.14 -18.17 -22.20
CA SER A 134 -6.98 -17.64 -23.55
C SER A 134 -7.39 -18.67 -24.61
N LYS A 135 -8.23 -18.24 -25.56
CA LYS A 135 -8.64 -19.02 -26.74
C LYS A 135 -7.46 -19.29 -27.67
N SER A 136 -6.66 -18.27 -27.99
CA SER A 136 -5.48 -18.43 -28.83
C SER A 136 -4.38 -19.27 -28.17
N LEU A 137 -4.26 -19.23 -26.83
CA LEU A 137 -3.39 -20.14 -26.10
C LEU A 137 -3.86 -21.59 -26.25
N ASP A 138 -5.15 -21.86 -26.05
CA ASP A 138 -5.70 -23.22 -26.09
C ASP A 138 -5.91 -23.76 -27.51
N ALA A 139 -5.85 -22.93 -28.55
CA ALA A 139 -5.92 -23.39 -29.93
C ALA A 139 -4.73 -24.32 -30.27
N PRO A 140 -4.95 -25.47 -30.93
CA PRO A 140 -3.86 -26.29 -31.45
C PRO A 140 -3.13 -25.56 -32.58
N ARG A 141 -1.79 -25.59 -32.54
CA ARG A 141 -0.98 -25.00 -33.61
C ARG A 141 -0.54 -26.06 -34.63
N PRO A 142 -0.43 -25.74 -35.93
CA PRO A 142 0.04 -26.69 -36.93
C PRO A 142 1.42 -27.25 -36.58
N GLY A 143 1.55 -28.58 -36.53
CA GLY A 143 2.80 -29.27 -36.21
C GLY A 143 3.18 -29.29 -34.72
N GLU A 144 2.34 -28.77 -33.82
CA GLU A 144 2.59 -28.74 -32.38
C GLU A 144 2.45 -30.13 -31.74
N THR A 145 3.46 -30.57 -30.98
CA THR A 145 3.36 -31.79 -30.17
C THR A 145 2.66 -31.52 -28.83
N GLU A 146 2.16 -32.56 -28.14
CA GLU A 146 1.61 -32.39 -26.78
C GLU A 146 2.64 -31.81 -25.80
N ARG A 147 3.93 -32.10 -26.01
CA ARG A 147 5.01 -31.52 -25.19
C ARG A 147 5.15 -30.02 -25.44
N ASP A 148 5.13 -29.58 -26.71
CA ASP A 148 5.22 -28.17 -27.07
C ASP A 148 4.04 -27.38 -26.50
N ARG A 149 2.84 -27.98 -26.59
CA ARG A 149 1.61 -27.44 -26.02
C ARG A 149 1.70 -27.26 -24.49
N MET A 150 2.29 -28.22 -23.78
CA MET A 150 2.55 -28.11 -22.34
C MET A 150 3.62 -27.06 -21.99
N ILE A 151 4.73 -27.02 -22.74
CA ILE A 151 5.82 -26.03 -22.56
C ILE A 151 5.29 -24.60 -22.71
N ARG A 152 4.40 -24.41 -23.68
CA ARG A 152 3.72 -23.14 -23.94
C ARG A 152 2.70 -22.75 -22.86
N GLY A 153 2.36 -23.68 -21.97
CA GLY A 153 1.39 -23.44 -20.92
C GLY A 153 -0.05 -23.76 -21.28
N ALA A 154 -0.33 -24.34 -22.46
CA ALA A 154 -1.69 -24.67 -22.91
C ALA A 154 -2.18 -26.02 -22.33
N TYR A 155 -2.25 -26.11 -21.00
CA TYR A 155 -2.67 -27.30 -20.24
C TYR A 155 -3.72 -26.98 -19.16
N VAL A 156 -4.41 -28.01 -18.67
CA VAL A 156 -5.39 -27.91 -17.55
C VAL A 156 -4.83 -28.59 -16.29
N GLY A 157 -5.05 -28.00 -15.11
CA GLY A 157 -4.57 -28.52 -13.83
C GLY A 157 -3.06 -28.44 -13.65
N THR A 158 -2.52 -29.11 -12.63
CA THR A 158 -1.11 -29.02 -12.23
C THR A 158 -0.19 -29.88 -13.10
N LEU A 159 0.99 -29.36 -13.46
CA LEU A 159 2.04 -30.15 -14.11
C LEU A 159 2.74 -31.05 -13.08
N TYR A 160 3.11 -32.27 -13.48
CA TYR A 160 3.89 -33.20 -12.67
C TYR A 160 4.90 -33.95 -13.55
N PRO A 161 6.03 -34.43 -12.98
CA PRO A 161 7.02 -35.20 -13.74
C PRO A 161 6.38 -36.43 -14.42
N GLY A 162 6.63 -36.61 -15.71
CA GLY A 162 6.08 -37.72 -16.49
C GLY A 162 4.69 -37.49 -17.11
N ARG A 163 4.10 -36.29 -16.96
CA ARG A 163 2.83 -35.93 -17.62
C ARG A 163 2.96 -36.01 -19.15
N THR A 164 2.02 -36.70 -19.80
CA THR A 164 2.03 -36.96 -21.26
C THR A 164 0.97 -36.19 -22.04
N SER A 165 -0.01 -35.59 -21.37
CA SER A 165 -1.15 -34.91 -21.99
C SER A 165 -1.45 -33.54 -21.39
N SER A 166 -1.79 -32.59 -22.24
CA SER A 166 -2.26 -31.26 -21.85
C SER A 166 -3.70 -31.24 -21.31
N ARG A 167 -4.51 -32.26 -21.64
CA ARG A 167 -5.96 -32.32 -21.35
C ARG A 167 -6.28 -33.22 -20.16
N LEU A 168 -7.09 -32.73 -19.22
CA LEU A 168 -7.44 -33.47 -17.99
C LEU A 168 -8.26 -34.75 -18.30
N ASP A 169 -9.19 -34.69 -19.25
CA ASP A 169 -10.03 -35.84 -19.59
C ASP A 169 -9.25 -36.97 -20.26
N GLN A 170 -8.22 -36.64 -21.04
CA GLN A 170 -7.32 -37.65 -21.60
C GLN A 170 -6.57 -38.38 -20.48
N ILE A 171 -6.08 -37.65 -19.47
CA ILE A 171 -5.40 -38.23 -18.30
C ILE A 171 -6.36 -39.13 -17.51
N ARG A 172 -7.61 -38.68 -17.28
CA ARG A 172 -8.63 -39.50 -16.60
C ARG A 172 -8.95 -40.78 -17.36
N ARG A 173 -9.10 -40.69 -18.69
CA ARG A 173 -9.32 -41.85 -19.57
C ARG A 173 -8.14 -42.82 -19.54
N ASP A 174 -6.91 -42.30 -19.66
CA ASP A 174 -5.69 -43.12 -19.62
C ASP A 174 -5.49 -43.80 -18.25
N ALA A 175 -5.97 -43.17 -17.18
CA ALA A 175 -5.96 -43.72 -15.82
C ALA A 175 -7.17 -44.64 -15.49
N GLY A 176 -8.08 -44.86 -16.43
CA GLY A 176 -9.27 -45.71 -16.23
C GLY A 176 -10.34 -45.10 -15.30
N VAL A 177 -10.30 -43.78 -15.05
CA VAL A 177 -11.25 -43.07 -14.20
C VAL A 177 -12.45 -42.61 -15.04
N PRO A 178 -13.70 -42.97 -14.70
CA PRO A 178 -14.88 -42.51 -15.42
C PRO A 178 -14.99 -40.99 -15.41
N SER A 179 -15.23 -40.37 -16.56
CA SER A 179 -15.56 -38.93 -16.64
C SER A 179 -16.85 -38.64 -15.86
N PRO A 180 -16.92 -37.57 -15.03
CA PRO A 180 -18.17 -37.19 -14.39
C PRO A 180 -19.22 -36.85 -15.46
N ARG A 181 -20.45 -37.35 -15.30
CA ARG A 181 -21.59 -36.78 -16.03
C ARG A 181 -21.76 -35.32 -15.57
N PRO A 182 -22.18 -34.39 -16.44
CA PRO A 182 -22.42 -33.01 -16.03
C PRO A 182 -23.52 -33.01 -14.96
N SER A 183 -23.15 -32.73 -13.71
CA SER A 183 -24.08 -32.66 -12.60
C SER A 183 -24.66 -31.25 -12.53
N ALA A 184 -25.92 -31.12 -12.92
CA ALA A 184 -26.77 -30.06 -12.42
C ALA A 184 -26.82 -30.15 -10.87
N GLY A 185 -26.56 -29.03 -10.20
CA GLY A 185 -26.93 -28.79 -8.80
C GLY A 185 -26.27 -29.67 -7.75
N PHE A 186 -25.10 -29.26 -7.25
CA PHE A 186 -24.58 -29.73 -5.97
C PHE A 186 -25.35 -29.10 -4.81
N LEU A 187 -26.65 -29.43 -4.65
CA LEU A 187 -27.49 -29.04 -3.49
C LEU A 187 -28.81 -29.85 -3.38
N GLY A 188 -28.84 -31.09 -3.87
CA GLY A 188 -30.07 -31.91 -3.92
C GLY A 188 -30.20 -33.05 -2.91
N GLN A 189 -29.23 -33.25 -1.99
CA GLN A 189 -29.22 -34.44 -1.11
C GLN A 189 -29.15 -34.10 0.38
N LEU A 190 -30.06 -33.26 0.86
CA LEU A 190 -30.47 -33.21 2.26
C LEU A 190 -32.00 -33.10 2.33
N ASN A 191 -32.71 -34.18 2.00
CA ASN A 191 -34.08 -34.41 2.47
C ASN A 191 -34.36 -35.91 2.54
N GLY A 192 -34.71 -36.37 3.74
CA GLY A 192 -35.21 -37.73 4.01
C GLY A 192 -36.64 -37.95 3.49
N PRO A 193 -37.28 -39.10 3.81
CA PRO A 193 -37.50 -40.16 2.83
C PRO A 193 -38.87 -40.14 2.13
N VAL A 194 -38.83 -40.57 0.87
CA VAL A 194 -39.80 -41.34 0.08
C VAL A 194 -41.29 -41.20 0.42
N GLN A 195 -42.04 -40.61 -0.51
CA GLN A 195 -43.39 -41.08 -0.82
C GLN A 195 -43.56 -41.25 -2.34
N GLN A 196 -44.00 -42.44 -2.70
CA GLN A 196 -44.16 -42.95 -4.06
C GLN A 196 -45.19 -42.14 -4.87
N ALA A 197 -44.85 -41.78 -6.10
CA ALA A 197 -45.81 -41.66 -7.19
C ALA A 197 -45.16 -41.94 -8.56
N ILE A 198 -45.80 -42.82 -9.32
CA ILE A 198 -45.49 -43.34 -10.66
C ILE A 198 -45.93 -42.31 -11.74
N PRO A 199 -45.36 -42.34 -12.97
CA PRO A 199 -45.24 -41.18 -13.85
C PRO A 199 -46.32 -41.12 -14.95
N PRO A 200 -46.28 -40.08 -15.81
CA PRO A 200 -46.60 -40.29 -17.22
C PRO A 200 -45.44 -39.88 -18.15
N SER A 201 -45.10 -40.80 -19.05
CA SER A 201 -44.33 -40.58 -20.28
C SER A 201 -45.25 -40.03 -21.40
N PRO A 202 -44.78 -39.89 -22.66
CA PRO A 202 -43.85 -38.89 -23.17
C PRO A 202 -44.52 -38.08 -24.31
N SER A 203 -44.03 -36.87 -24.61
CA SER A 203 -44.33 -36.24 -25.90
C SER A 203 -43.06 -35.74 -26.56
N ALA A 204 -42.73 -36.42 -27.65
CA ALA A 204 -41.67 -36.12 -28.57
C ALA A 204 -41.94 -34.79 -29.30
N SER A 205 -40.88 -34.01 -29.45
CA SER A 205 -40.63 -33.25 -30.68
C SER A 205 -39.13 -33.06 -30.80
N SER A 206 -38.52 -33.96 -31.57
CA SER A 206 -37.26 -33.72 -32.26
C SER A 206 -37.42 -32.47 -33.11
N GLU A 207 -36.51 -31.51 -33.03
CA GLU A 207 -36.05 -30.78 -34.22
C GLU A 207 -34.77 -29.97 -33.96
N ALA A 208 -33.84 -30.16 -34.91
CA ALA A 208 -32.77 -29.27 -35.33
C ALA A 208 -31.68 -28.88 -34.31
N SER A 209 -30.59 -29.64 -34.35
CA SER A 209 -29.25 -29.20 -33.99
C SER A 209 -28.79 -28.08 -34.94
N THR A 210 -28.91 -26.83 -34.51
CA THR A 210 -28.09 -25.73 -35.03
C THR A 210 -26.82 -25.65 -34.19
N ASP A 211 -25.70 -25.92 -34.86
CA ASP A 211 -24.33 -25.72 -34.41
C ASP A 211 -24.11 -24.21 -34.19
N GLY A 212 -24.45 -23.75 -32.98
CA GLY A 212 -24.14 -22.42 -32.48
C GLY A 212 -22.99 -22.55 -31.51
N SER A 213 -21.81 -22.10 -31.89
CA SER A 213 -20.69 -21.88 -30.97
C SER A 213 -21.07 -20.74 -30.01
N GLU A 214 -21.90 -21.05 -29.02
CA GLU A 214 -22.20 -20.13 -27.93
C GLU A 214 -20.92 -19.90 -27.14
N PHE A 215 -20.60 -18.62 -26.95
CA PHE A 215 -19.45 -18.13 -26.18
C PHE A 215 -19.66 -18.46 -24.69
N GLU A 216 -19.60 -19.73 -24.31
CA GLU A 216 -19.60 -20.12 -22.91
C GLU A 216 -18.23 -19.79 -22.32
N SER A 217 -18.18 -18.64 -21.65
CA SER A 217 -17.02 -18.21 -20.89
C SER A 217 -16.77 -19.21 -19.74
N SER A 218 -15.56 -19.74 -19.64
CA SER A 218 -15.15 -20.78 -18.67
C SER A 218 -15.18 -20.35 -17.20
N TYR A 219 -15.56 -19.09 -16.97
CA TYR A 219 -15.70 -18.50 -15.64
C TYR A 219 -17.00 -18.94 -14.95
N PRO A 220 -16.95 -19.43 -13.70
CA PRO A 220 -18.13 -19.87 -12.96
C PRO A 220 -19.18 -18.77 -12.81
N LEU A 221 -20.44 -19.11 -13.08
CA LEU A 221 -21.57 -18.17 -12.99
C LEU A 221 -21.78 -17.63 -11.57
N GLU A 222 -21.40 -18.41 -10.57
CA GLU A 222 -21.57 -18.10 -9.14
C GLU A 222 -20.72 -16.89 -8.69
N PHE A 223 -19.66 -16.55 -9.41
CA PHE A 223 -18.75 -15.44 -9.08
C PHE A 223 -19.14 -14.09 -9.71
N GLY A 224 -20.23 -14.04 -10.47
CA GLY A 224 -20.65 -12.84 -11.20
C GLY A 224 -19.66 -12.42 -12.30
N PRO A 225 -19.80 -11.21 -12.87
CA PRO A 225 -18.87 -10.72 -13.89
C PRO A 225 -17.45 -10.52 -13.32
N PRO A 226 -16.39 -10.96 -14.03
CA PRO A 226 -15.02 -10.91 -13.54
C PRO A 226 -14.52 -9.47 -13.41
N LEU A 227 -13.64 -9.26 -12.43
CA LEU A 227 -12.99 -7.96 -12.21
C LEU A 227 -11.87 -7.76 -13.24
N VAL A 228 -11.84 -6.60 -13.87
CA VAL A 228 -10.87 -6.26 -14.91
C VAL A 228 -10.21 -4.93 -14.61
N ARG A 229 -8.88 -4.87 -14.70
CA ARG A 229 -8.10 -3.64 -14.64
C ARG A 229 -7.30 -3.47 -15.92
N ILE A 230 -7.34 -2.27 -16.52
CA ILE A 230 -6.46 -1.92 -17.64
C ILE A 230 -5.40 -0.98 -17.14
N HIS A 231 -4.20 -1.52 -17.07
CA HIS A 231 -3.05 -0.90 -16.47
C HIS A 231 -2.03 -0.53 -17.54
N SER A 232 -1.58 0.72 -17.53
CA SER A 232 -0.47 1.16 -18.38
C SER A 232 0.81 1.08 -17.55
N GLU A 233 1.82 0.38 -18.08
CA GLU A 233 3.16 0.27 -17.50
C GLU A 233 3.65 1.64 -17.00
N CYS A 234 4.10 1.66 -15.76
CA CYS A 234 4.66 2.83 -15.12
C CYS A 234 5.84 2.40 -14.25
N TYR A 235 7.02 2.26 -14.86
CA TYR A 235 8.26 1.88 -14.19
C TYR A 235 8.52 2.74 -12.95
N THR A 236 8.29 4.05 -13.06
CA THR A 236 8.54 4.97 -11.94
C THR A 236 7.60 4.74 -10.76
N GLY A 237 6.32 4.47 -10.99
CA GLY A 237 5.35 4.23 -9.93
C GLY A 237 5.44 2.81 -9.36
N GLU A 238 5.67 1.82 -10.22
CA GLU A 238 5.58 0.40 -9.88
C GLU A 238 6.91 -0.19 -9.38
N THR A 239 8.04 0.21 -9.96
CA THR A 239 9.35 -0.42 -9.68
C THR A 239 10.21 0.41 -8.74
N VAL A 240 10.07 1.73 -8.75
CA VAL A 240 10.88 2.64 -7.91
C VAL A 240 10.02 3.49 -6.97
N TRP A 241 8.75 3.14 -6.78
CA TRP A 241 7.84 3.71 -5.78
C TRP A 241 7.75 5.24 -5.79
N SER A 242 7.76 5.83 -6.99
CA SER A 242 7.68 7.29 -7.17
C SER A 242 6.34 7.83 -6.70
N ALA A 243 6.36 8.76 -5.75
CA ALA A 243 5.19 9.51 -5.28
C ALA A 243 4.62 10.51 -6.30
N ARG A 244 5.24 10.66 -7.49
CA ARG A 244 4.74 11.55 -8.56
C ARG A 244 3.51 10.98 -9.28
N CYS A 245 3.14 9.72 -9.04
CA CYS A 245 1.94 9.10 -9.59
C CYS A 245 1.47 7.92 -8.73
N ASP A 246 0.18 7.63 -8.77
CA ASP A 246 -0.50 6.56 -8.04
C ASP A 246 -0.52 5.22 -8.82
N CYS A 247 0.25 5.08 -9.90
CA CYS A 247 0.18 3.89 -10.76
C CYS A 247 0.60 2.60 -10.05
N GLY A 248 1.58 2.65 -9.13
CA GLY A 248 1.99 1.48 -8.35
C GLY A 248 0.86 1.02 -7.43
N GLU A 249 0.31 1.94 -6.63
CA GLU A 249 -0.81 1.69 -5.72
C GLU A 249 -2.05 1.13 -6.45
N GLN A 250 -2.39 1.70 -7.60
CA GLN A 250 -3.51 1.22 -8.42
C GLN A 250 -3.29 -0.21 -8.97
N LEU A 251 -2.05 -0.62 -9.21
CA LEU A 251 -1.72 -1.98 -9.65
C LEU A 251 -1.85 -2.97 -8.48
N ASP A 252 -1.29 -2.60 -7.33
CA ASP A 252 -1.29 -3.41 -6.12
C ASP A 252 -2.72 -3.65 -5.62
N GLU A 253 -3.57 -2.61 -5.59
CA GLU A 253 -4.95 -2.74 -5.13
C GLU A 253 -5.79 -3.62 -6.09
N ALA A 254 -5.59 -3.48 -7.39
CA ALA A 254 -6.26 -4.36 -8.36
C ALA A 254 -5.86 -5.82 -8.14
N ALA A 255 -4.57 -6.09 -7.90
CA ALA A 255 -4.08 -7.43 -7.61
C ALA A 255 -4.65 -7.98 -6.29
N ARG A 256 -4.73 -7.14 -5.25
CA ARG A 256 -5.31 -7.49 -3.95
C ARG A 256 -6.78 -7.87 -4.08
N LEU A 257 -7.59 -7.02 -4.73
CA LEU A 257 -9.03 -7.26 -4.94
C LEU A 257 -9.30 -8.57 -5.68
N MET A 258 -8.53 -8.86 -6.73
CA MET A 258 -8.65 -10.10 -7.52
C MET A 258 -8.16 -11.35 -6.78
N SER A 259 -7.37 -11.16 -5.71
CA SER A 259 -6.82 -12.22 -4.86
C SER A 259 -7.70 -12.55 -3.66
N LEU A 260 -8.78 -11.79 -3.40
CA LEU A 260 -9.69 -12.06 -2.29
C LEU A 260 -10.38 -13.42 -2.46
N PRO A 261 -10.72 -14.14 -1.36
CA PRO A 261 -11.49 -15.37 -1.44
C PRO A 261 -12.86 -15.13 -2.11
N ALA A 262 -13.32 -16.07 -2.93
CA ALA A 262 -14.66 -16.01 -3.49
C ALA A 262 -15.72 -16.11 -2.36
N PRO A 263 -16.79 -15.30 -2.40
CA PRO A 263 -17.86 -15.40 -1.42
C PRO A 263 -18.55 -16.76 -1.51
N THR A 264 -18.63 -17.50 -0.41
CA THR A 264 -19.44 -18.72 -0.31
C THR A 264 -20.92 -18.38 -0.18
N PRO A 265 -21.85 -19.26 -0.62
CA PRO A 265 -23.28 -19.09 -0.39
C PRO A 265 -23.64 -18.85 1.09
N ALA A 266 -22.85 -19.38 2.03
CA ALA A 266 -23.00 -19.19 3.48
C ALA A 266 -22.68 -17.77 3.99
N SER A 267 -22.10 -16.90 3.16
CA SER A 267 -21.69 -15.54 3.51
C SER A 267 -22.67 -14.48 2.98
N THR A 268 -23.85 -14.91 2.51
CA THR A 268 -24.95 -14.02 2.10
C THR A 268 -25.81 -13.70 3.31
N PRO A 269 -25.98 -12.43 3.73
CA PRO A 269 -26.88 -12.10 4.83
C PRO A 269 -28.31 -12.54 4.51
N GLY A 270 -28.80 -13.59 5.20
CA GLY A 270 -30.17 -14.11 5.07
C GLY A 270 -30.34 -15.47 4.40
N SER A 271 -29.28 -16.23 4.11
CA SER A 271 -29.42 -17.62 3.65
C SER A 271 -29.46 -18.60 4.82
N ASP A 272 -30.52 -19.41 4.93
CA ASP A 272 -30.70 -20.50 5.93
C ASP A 272 -29.78 -21.72 5.69
N ALA A 273 -28.64 -21.55 5.02
CA ALA A 273 -27.67 -22.60 4.79
C ALA A 273 -26.75 -22.69 6.02
N GLY A 274 -27.00 -23.70 6.87
CA GLY A 274 -26.26 -23.93 8.12
C GLY A 274 -24.74 -24.01 7.95
N GLU A 275 -24.03 -23.67 9.02
CA GLU A 275 -22.57 -23.73 9.18
C GLU A 275 -22.00 -25.10 8.74
N HIS A 276 -21.64 -25.22 7.47
CA HIS A 276 -20.71 -26.25 7.05
C HIS A 276 -19.32 -25.76 7.43
N GLN A 277 -18.78 -26.28 8.56
CA GLN A 277 -17.38 -26.12 8.92
C GLN A 277 -16.50 -26.57 7.74
N LEU A 278 -15.80 -25.62 7.13
CA LEU A 278 -14.73 -25.89 6.17
C LEU A 278 -13.69 -26.78 6.87
N LEU A 279 -13.25 -27.83 6.18
CA LEU A 279 -12.17 -28.67 6.70
C LEU A 279 -10.90 -27.82 6.85
N PRO A 280 -10.00 -28.11 7.82
CA PRO A 280 -8.86 -27.25 8.17
C PRO A 280 -7.82 -26.98 7.07
N ASN A 281 -8.03 -27.46 5.84
CA ASN A 281 -7.10 -27.36 4.71
C ASN A 281 -7.79 -27.00 3.36
N GLU A 282 -9.07 -26.64 3.35
CA GLU A 282 -9.76 -26.19 2.12
C GLU A 282 -9.64 -24.66 1.97
N ARG A 283 -8.71 -24.21 1.12
CA ARG A 283 -8.63 -22.80 0.70
C ARG A 283 -9.76 -22.52 -0.29
N LEU A 284 -10.56 -21.49 -0.03
CA LEU A 284 -11.54 -21.02 -1.00
C LEU A 284 -10.83 -20.52 -2.27
N PRO A 285 -11.37 -20.80 -3.47
CA PRO A 285 -10.85 -20.24 -4.71
C PRO A 285 -10.93 -18.71 -4.68
N SER A 286 -9.95 -18.03 -5.29
CA SER A 286 -9.98 -16.57 -5.45
C SER A 286 -11.25 -16.11 -6.18
N CYS A 287 -11.76 -14.93 -5.84
CA CYS A 287 -12.85 -14.27 -6.53
C CYS A 287 -12.58 -14.05 -8.02
N GLY A 288 -11.29 -14.05 -8.42
CA GLY A 288 -10.82 -14.09 -9.81
C GLY A 288 -10.81 -12.73 -10.50
N GLY A 289 -10.00 -12.60 -11.55
CA GLY A 289 -9.94 -11.37 -12.33
C GLY A 289 -8.73 -11.27 -13.24
N VAL A 290 -8.65 -10.19 -14.00
CA VAL A 290 -7.55 -9.92 -14.94
C VAL A 290 -7.05 -8.49 -14.86
N ILE A 291 -5.73 -8.33 -14.70
CA ILE A 291 -5.04 -7.08 -15.01
C ILE A 291 -4.46 -7.20 -16.43
N VAL A 292 -4.98 -6.41 -17.36
CA VAL A 292 -4.36 -6.20 -18.67
C VAL A 292 -3.26 -5.16 -18.52
N TYR A 293 -2.02 -5.61 -18.57
CA TYR A 293 -0.83 -4.78 -18.40
C TYR A 293 -0.25 -4.40 -19.76
N LEU A 294 -0.50 -3.14 -20.15
CA LEU A 294 -0.07 -2.59 -21.43
C LEU A 294 1.26 -1.84 -21.30
N ARG A 295 2.25 -2.16 -22.14
CA ARG A 295 3.55 -1.49 -22.18
C ARG A 295 3.49 -0.09 -22.81
N GLN A 296 2.85 0.83 -22.09
CA GLN A 296 2.52 2.19 -22.53
C GLN A 296 3.04 3.24 -21.52
N GLU A 297 4.33 3.16 -21.22
CA GLU A 297 5.02 4.09 -20.32
C GLU A 297 4.84 5.57 -20.70
N GLY A 298 4.70 6.43 -19.67
CA GLY A 298 4.65 7.88 -19.82
C GLY A 298 3.42 8.38 -20.59
N ARG A 299 2.25 7.73 -20.46
CA ARG A 299 1.10 7.98 -21.34
C ARG A 299 1.41 7.69 -22.82
N GLY A 300 2.27 6.70 -23.08
CA GLY A 300 2.62 6.25 -24.42
C GLY A 300 3.85 6.92 -25.05
N ILE A 301 4.48 7.91 -24.39
CA ILE A 301 5.68 8.60 -24.91
C ILE A 301 6.99 7.85 -24.58
N GLY A 302 6.94 6.87 -23.67
CA GLY A 302 8.08 6.07 -23.23
C GLY A 302 8.88 6.68 -22.07
N LEU A 303 9.69 5.84 -21.41
CA LEU A 303 10.40 6.19 -20.17
C LEU A 303 11.35 7.38 -20.34
N LYS A 304 12.13 7.39 -21.42
CA LYS A 304 13.11 8.45 -21.69
C LYS A 304 12.45 9.83 -21.75
N GLU A 305 11.34 9.94 -22.47
CA GLU A 305 10.64 11.21 -22.64
C GLU A 305 9.86 11.58 -21.38
N LYS A 306 9.33 10.61 -20.64
CA LYS A 306 8.77 10.81 -19.30
C LYS A 306 9.76 11.44 -18.32
N LEU A 307 11.00 10.95 -18.28
CA LEU A 307 12.03 11.52 -17.41
C LEU A 307 12.40 12.96 -17.79
N LYS A 308 12.36 13.31 -19.08
CA LYS A 308 12.49 14.71 -19.50
C LYS A 308 11.30 15.55 -19.05
N ALA A 309 10.08 15.00 -19.15
CA ALA A 309 8.87 15.69 -18.70
C ALA A 309 8.94 15.96 -17.19
N TYR A 310 9.49 15.03 -16.40
CA TYR A 310 9.76 15.23 -14.97
C TYR A 310 10.71 16.38 -14.69
N ASN A 311 11.80 16.51 -15.46
CA ASN A 311 12.70 17.66 -15.31
C ASN A 311 12.00 18.99 -15.63
N LEU A 312 11.06 19.02 -16.59
CA LEU A 312 10.27 20.21 -16.87
C LEU A 312 9.24 20.48 -15.76
N GLN A 313 8.68 19.44 -15.16
CA GLN A 313 7.79 19.56 -14.01
C GLN A 313 8.51 20.15 -12.79
N ASP A 314 9.77 19.76 -12.57
CA ASP A 314 10.60 20.31 -11.49
C ASP A 314 10.94 21.80 -11.74
N LEU A 315 10.77 22.28 -12.97
CA LEU A 315 10.88 23.69 -13.33
C LEU A 315 9.52 24.43 -13.28
N GLY A 316 8.46 23.76 -12.82
CA GLY A 316 7.14 24.35 -12.58
C GLY A 316 6.09 24.10 -13.68
N HIS A 317 6.41 23.32 -14.71
CA HIS A 317 5.44 22.99 -15.77
C HIS A 317 4.48 21.87 -15.34
N ASP A 318 3.21 21.95 -15.69
CA ASP A 318 2.30 20.82 -15.44
C ASP A 318 2.58 19.63 -16.38
N THR A 319 1.93 18.48 -16.16
CA THR A 319 2.18 17.26 -16.97
C THR A 319 1.83 17.44 -18.44
N MET A 320 0.73 18.14 -18.75
CA MET A 320 0.32 18.39 -20.13
C MET A 320 1.27 19.39 -20.80
N GLU A 321 1.60 20.48 -20.11
CA GLU A 321 2.53 21.51 -20.56
C GLU A 321 3.91 20.92 -20.84
N ALA A 322 4.44 20.10 -19.93
CA ALA A 322 5.72 19.41 -20.11
C ALA A 322 5.72 18.50 -21.35
N ASN A 323 4.63 17.76 -21.60
CA ASN A 323 4.50 16.93 -22.79
C ASN A 323 4.44 17.76 -24.08
N LEU A 324 3.68 18.86 -24.08
CA LEU A 324 3.58 19.77 -25.22
C LEU A 324 4.91 20.47 -25.52
N LEU A 325 5.66 20.89 -24.49
CA LEU A 325 7.01 21.45 -24.62
C LEU A 325 7.98 20.45 -25.26
N LEU A 326 7.82 19.16 -24.97
CA LEU A 326 8.57 18.07 -25.59
C LEU A 326 8.02 17.64 -26.96
N ARG A 327 6.99 18.32 -27.48
CA ARG A 327 6.29 18.04 -28.75
C ARG A 327 5.61 16.66 -28.79
N HIS A 328 5.20 16.16 -27.64
CA HIS A 328 4.37 14.98 -27.51
C HIS A 328 2.90 15.38 -27.32
N PRO A 329 1.93 14.52 -27.69
CA PRO A 329 0.53 14.73 -27.32
C PRO A 329 0.36 14.64 -25.79
N GLY A 330 -0.70 15.24 -25.25
CA GLY A 330 -1.02 15.15 -23.82
C GLY A 330 -1.24 13.70 -23.35
N ASP A 331 -1.81 12.86 -24.21
CA ASP A 331 -1.97 11.42 -24.02
C ASP A 331 -1.85 10.66 -25.36
N ALA A 332 -0.88 9.75 -25.48
CA ALA A 332 -0.67 8.95 -26.68
C ALA A 332 -1.24 7.52 -26.56
N ARG A 333 -1.95 7.20 -25.47
CA ARG A 333 -2.40 5.82 -25.19
C ARG A 333 -3.54 5.40 -26.11
N SER A 334 -3.60 4.08 -26.34
CA SER A 334 -4.72 3.43 -27.03
C SER A 334 -5.09 2.15 -26.28
N TYR A 335 -6.39 1.93 -26.06
CA TYR A 335 -6.89 0.80 -25.27
C TYR A 335 -7.56 -0.29 -26.11
N GLY A 336 -7.63 -0.15 -27.44
CA GLY A 336 -8.21 -1.18 -28.31
C GLY A 336 -7.48 -2.53 -28.21
N LEU A 337 -6.18 -2.50 -27.90
CA LEU A 337 -5.40 -3.70 -27.62
C LEU A 337 -5.89 -4.43 -26.36
N ALA A 338 -6.27 -3.69 -25.32
CA ALA A 338 -6.84 -4.31 -24.12
C ALA A 338 -8.17 -5.01 -24.41
N THR A 339 -9.05 -4.39 -25.21
CA THR A 339 -10.29 -5.02 -25.66
C THR A 339 -10.03 -6.35 -26.37
N ALA A 340 -9.06 -6.38 -27.28
CA ALA A 340 -8.69 -7.59 -28.01
C ALA A 340 -8.17 -8.70 -27.07
N LEU A 341 -7.31 -8.35 -26.09
CA LEU A 341 -6.82 -9.29 -25.07
C LEU A 341 -7.98 -9.88 -24.24
N LEU A 342 -8.94 -9.04 -23.81
CA LEU A 342 -10.10 -9.49 -23.02
C LEU A 342 -11.00 -10.45 -23.82
N LEU A 343 -11.22 -10.17 -25.12
CA LEU A 343 -12.00 -11.05 -26.01
C LEU A 343 -11.33 -12.43 -26.19
N ASP A 344 -10.01 -12.45 -26.32
CA ASP A 344 -9.22 -13.67 -26.40
C ASP A 344 -9.25 -14.47 -25.09
N LEU A 345 -9.24 -13.80 -23.92
CA LEU A 345 -9.41 -14.43 -22.61
C LEU A 345 -10.84 -14.94 -22.32
N GLY A 346 -11.72 -14.90 -23.31
CA GLY A 346 -13.11 -15.35 -23.16
C GLY A 346 -13.96 -14.43 -22.28
N MET A 347 -13.52 -13.19 -22.07
CA MET A 347 -14.28 -12.15 -21.37
C MET A 347 -15.02 -11.25 -22.37
N GLY A 348 -15.71 -11.85 -23.33
CA GLY A 348 -16.60 -11.17 -24.27
C GLY A 348 -17.98 -11.83 -24.27
N GLY A 349 -19.03 -11.04 -24.46
CA GLY A 349 -20.42 -11.52 -24.50
C GLY A 349 -21.34 -10.87 -23.46
N ASP A 350 -22.58 -11.37 -23.35
CA ASP A 350 -23.69 -10.74 -22.61
C ASP A 350 -23.51 -10.69 -21.09
N ARG A 351 -22.51 -11.41 -20.53
CA ARG A 351 -22.20 -11.40 -19.10
C ARG A 351 -21.46 -10.14 -18.64
N GLY A 352 -20.75 -9.50 -19.57
CA GLY A 352 -19.91 -8.32 -19.32
C GLY A 352 -18.76 -8.51 -18.33
N ILE A 353 -18.09 -7.40 -18.01
CA ILE A 353 -16.95 -7.33 -17.07
C ILE A 353 -17.18 -6.20 -16.05
N LYS A 354 -16.54 -6.29 -14.87
CA LYS A 354 -16.45 -5.17 -13.92
C LYS A 354 -15.13 -4.45 -14.12
N LEU A 355 -15.14 -3.32 -14.82
CA LEU A 355 -13.93 -2.56 -15.11
C LEU A 355 -13.56 -1.62 -13.96
N LEU A 356 -12.36 -1.79 -13.40
CA LEU A 356 -11.76 -0.93 -12.37
C LEU A 356 -11.18 0.35 -13.00
N THR A 357 -12.03 1.32 -13.28
CA THR A 357 -11.63 2.64 -13.81
C THR A 357 -12.63 3.72 -13.42
N ASN A 358 -12.14 4.91 -13.09
CA ASN A 358 -12.94 6.13 -13.02
C ASN A 358 -12.89 6.96 -14.31
N ASN A 359 -12.03 6.57 -15.27
CA ASN A 359 -11.87 7.29 -16.53
C ASN A 359 -12.95 6.86 -17.56
N PRO A 360 -13.91 7.73 -17.93
CA PRO A 360 -14.96 7.42 -18.90
C PRO A 360 -14.43 7.18 -20.32
N GLU A 361 -13.27 7.71 -20.67
CA GLU A 361 -12.62 7.44 -21.95
C GLU A 361 -12.07 6.02 -22.02
N LYS A 362 -11.52 5.50 -20.91
CA LYS A 362 -11.13 4.09 -20.81
C LYS A 362 -12.36 3.18 -20.94
N VAL A 363 -13.47 3.53 -20.29
CA VAL A 363 -14.75 2.81 -20.42
C VAL A 363 -15.15 2.72 -21.89
N ARG A 364 -15.27 3.86 -22.59
CA ARG A 364 -15.65 3.92 -23.99
C ARG A 364 -14.68 3.18 -24.91
N ALA A 365 -13.38 3.29 -24.65
CA ALA A 365 -12.36 2.62 -25.44
C ALA A 365 -12.38 1.10 -25.28
N VAL A 366 -12.80 0.60 -24.11
CA VAL A 366 -12.95 -0.83 -23.84
C VAL A 366 -14.21 -1.40 -24.45
N GLU A 367 -15.33 -0.68 -24.36
CA GLU A 367 -16.58 -1.03 -25.02
C GLU A 367 -16.37 -1.18 -26.53
N GLY A 368 -15.50 -0.35 -27.12
CA GLY A 368 -15.18 -0.37 -28.54
C GLY A 368 -16.26 0.32 -29.39
N PRO A 369 -15.98 0.59 -30.68
CA PRO A 369 -16.87 1.36 -31.54
C PRO A 369 -18.23 0.70 -31.79
N ASN A 370 -18.33 -0.63 -31.68
CA ASN A 370 -19.57 -1.38 -31.88
C ASN A 370 -20.10 -2.04 -30.60
N ARG A 371 -19.60 -1.65 -29.42
CA ARG A 371 -19.88 -2.33 -28.13
C ARG A 371 -19.48 -3.80 -28.15
N GLU A 372 -18.30 -4.08 -28.72
CA GLU A 372 -17.67 -5.40 -28.71
C GLU A 372 -17.52 -5.98 -27.29
N GLN A 373 -17.51 -5.11 -26.27
CA GLN A 373 -17.61 -5.47 -24.86
C GLN A 373 -18.86 -4.84 -24.23
N GLN A 374 -19.72 -5.66 -23.62
CA GLN A 374 -20.83 -5.16 -22.81
C GLN A 374 -20.33 -4.91 -21.38
N LEU A 375 -20.49 -3.70 -20.87
CA LEU A 375 -20.38 -3.43 -19.45
C LEU A 375 -21.77 -3.55 -18.82
N PRO A 376 -21.93 -4.19 -17.65
CA PRO A 376 -23.21 -4.24 -16.97
C PRO A 376 -23.76 -2.81 -16.81
N LYS A 377 -25.04 -2.60 -17.18
CA LYS A 377 -25.69 -1.27 -17.19
C LYS A 377 -25.71 -0.56 -15.81
N GLU A 378 -25.34 -1.26 -14.74
CA GLU A 378 -25.24 -0.74 -13.38
C GLU A 378 -23.80 -0.58 -12.85
N GLN A 379 -22.75 -0.93 -13.60
CA GLN A 379 -21.40 -1.05 -13.03
C GLN A 379 -20.28 -0.72 -14.05
N ALA A 380 -20.17 0.54 -14.47
CA ALA A 380 -18.86 1.17 -14.36
C ALA A 380 -18.68 1.36 -12.86
N SER A 381 -18.04 0.41 -12.17
CA SER A 381 -17.86 0.57 -10.75
C SER A 381 -17.08 1.88 -10.55
N PRO A 382 -17.57 2.84 -9.75
CA PRO A 382 -16.70 3.82 -9.13
C PRO A 382 -15.81 3.11 -8.10
N ALA A 383 -15.38 1.86 -8.31
CA ALA A 383 -14.54 1.11 -7.40
C ALA A 383 -13.09 1.61 -7.34
N MET A 384 -12.83 2.83 -7.84
CA MET A 384 -11.71 3.66 -7.40
C MET A 384 -12.13 4.95 -6.69
N SER A 385 -13.40 5.36 -6.74
CA SER A 385 -13.92 6.55 -6.04
C SER A 385 -14.79 6.24 -4.81
N THR A 386 -15.29 5.01 -4.64
CA THR A 386 -16.05 4.58 -3.45
C THR A 386 -15.65 3.20 -2.90
N TYR A 387 -14.69 2.51 -3.52
CA TYR A 387 -13.91 1.46 -2.86
C TYR A 387 -12.54 2.01 -2.53
N GLY A 388 -12.45 2.49 -1.30
CA GLY A 388 -11.23 2.94 -0.67
C GLY A 388 -10.78 4.32 -1.12
N VAL A 389 -11.22 5.37 -0.42
CA VAL A 389 -10.31 6.50 -0.19
C VAL A 389 -9.04 5.87 0.39
N GLN A 390 -7.94 5.72 -0.33
CA GLN A 390 -6.76 5.18 0.32
C GLN A 390 -6.26 6.27 1.26
N LEU A 391 -6.35 6.01 2.57
CA LEU A 391 -5.67 6.88 3.51
C LEU A 391 -4.18 6.83 3.18
N ARG A 392 -3.52 7.97 3.27
CA ARG A 392 -2.07 8.11 3.17
C ARG A 392 -1.58 8.81 4.43
N ALA A 393 -0.49 8.32 5.02
CA ALA A 393 0.22 9.01 6.08
C ALA A 393 1.46 9.71 5.48
N ASP A 394 1.54 11.03 5.64
CA ASP A 394 2.71 11.83 5.36
C ASP A 394 3.34 12.29 6.68
N LEU A 395 4.67 12.18 6.79
CA LEU A 395 5.40 12.53 8.01
C LEU A 395 6.16 13.83 7.86
N TYR A 396 5.92 14.79 8.76
CA TYR A 396 6.73 15.98 8.87
C TYR A 396 7.79 15.79 9.95
N ASN A 397 9.06 15.83 9.57
CA ASN A 397 10.19 15.68 10.49
C ASN A 397 10.69 17.05 10.95
N ALA A 398 10.33 17.47 12.16
CA ALA A 398 10.87 18.69 12.74
C ALA A 398 12.27 18.43 13.31
N PRO A 399 13.28 19.23 12.93
CA PRO A 399 14.63 19.04 13.45
C PRO A 399 14.70 19.37 14.95
N ALA A 400 15.71 18.83 15.61
CA ALA A 400 16.06 19.21 16.97
C ALA A 400 16.34 20.73 17.05
N ILE A 401 15.82 21.39 18.09
CA ILE A 401 15.99 22.84 18.31
C ILE A 401 16.80 23.12 19.59
N PRO A 402 17.60 24.19 19.64
CA PRO A 402 18.38 24.51 20.82
C PRO A 402 17.50 24.91 21.99
N ILE A 403 17.88 24.49 23.19
CA ILE A 403 17.20 24.84 24.44
C ILE A 403 18.14 25.49 25.44
N ASN A 404 17.56 26.24 26.37
CA ASN A 404 18.29 26.91 27.44
C ASN A 404 18.59 25.97 28.63
N ILE A 405 19.13 24.79 28.33
CA ILE A 405 19.57 23.78 29.31
C ILE A 405 21.02 23.42 29.01
N THR A 406 21.88 23.45 30.04
CA THR A 406 23.29 23.07 29.91
C THR A 406 23.47 21.60 30.28
N LEU A 407 24.12 20.84 29.41
CA LEU A 407 24.44 19.43 29.62
C LEU A 407 25.63 19.27 30.60
N PRO A 408 25.87 18.06 31.16
CA PRO A 408 26.97 17.82 32.11
C PRO A 408 28.38 18.13 31.57
N ASP A 409 28.56 18.15 30.26
CA ASP A 409 29.83 18.49 29.60
C ASP A 409 29.99 20.00 29.30
N GLY A 410 29.00 20.82 29.67
CA GLY A 410 28.97 22.26 29.46
C GLY A 410 28.42 22.69 28.10
N THR A 411 27.97 21.75 27.25
CA THR A 411 27.35 22.09 25.96
C THR A 411 25.87 22.48 26.14
N LEU A 412 25.32 23.21 25.16
CA LEU A 412 23.88 23.52 25.14
C LEU A 412 23.10 22.29 24.69
N GLY A 413 22.00 22.02 25.38
CA GLY A 413 21.07 20.96 25.03
C GLY A 413 20.29 21.28 23.76
N MET A 414 19.81 20.21 23.12
CA MET A 414 18.87 20.28 22.00
C MET A 414 17.59 19.56 22.42
N TRP A 415 16.42 20.19 22.23
CA TRP A 415 15.14 19.49 22.26
C TRP A 415 15.13 18.44 21.15
N GLN A 416 14.46 17.32 21.41
CA GLN A 416 14.48 16.22 20.47
C GLN A 416 13.76 16.58 19.17
N PRO A 417 14.13 15.93 18.06
CA PRO A 417 13.30 15.96 16.85
C PRO A 417 11.90 15.43 17.17
N THR A 418 10.91 16.05 16.57
CA THR A 418 9.49 15.69 16.74
C THR A 418 8.86 15.51 15.37
N VAL A 419 7.95 14.55 15.24
CA VAL A 419 7.34 14.16 13.99
C VAL A 419 5.84 14.23 14.09
N LEU A 420 5.25 14.91 13.11
CA LEU A 420 3.81 14.99 12.94
C LEU A 420 3.36 14.04 11.84
N THR A 421 2.17 13.48 12.01
CA THR A 421 1.54 12.61 11.01
C THR A 421 0.35 13.32 10.38
N LEU A 422 0.37 13.50 9.07
CA LEU A 422 -0.79 13.95 8.30
C LEU A 422 -1.44 12.74 7.62
N ILE A 423 -2.64 12.38 8.07
CA ILE A 423 -3.44 11.30 7.49
C ILE A 423 -4.41 11.92 6.51
N SER A 424 -4.20 11.69 5.21
CA SER A 424 -5.01 12.29 4.15
C SER A 424 -5.86 11.26 3.43
N GLY A 425 -7.12 11.62 3.18
CA GLY A 425 -8.00 10.96 2.22
C GLY A 425 -7.90 11.61 0.83
N GLN A 426 -8.98 11.51 0.07
CA GLN A 426 -9.09 12.08 -1.28
C GLN A 426 -9.33 13.60 -1.26
N THR A 427 -10.10 14.09 -0.30
CA THR A 427 -10.61 15.47 -0.21
C THR A 427 -10.33 16.17 1.10
N SER A 428 -10.02 15.42 2.17
CA SER A 428 -9.71 15.97 3.49
C SER A 428 -8.58 15.24 4.18
N ALA A 429 -8.05 15.83 5.24
CA ALA A 429 -6.97 15.26 6.04
C ALA A 429 -7.10 15.56 7.53
N VAL A 430 -6.46 14.72 8.33
CA VAL A 430 -6.32 14.79 9.77
C VAL A 430 -4.84 15.00 10.07
N LEU A 431 -4.49 16.07 10.76
CA LEU A 431 -3.15 16.24 11.34
C LEU A 431 -3.15 15.66 12.75
N VAL A 432 -2.09 14.93 13.12
CA VAL A 432 -1.84 14.46 14.47
C VAL A 432 -0.72 15.30 15.09
N ASP A 433 -1.05 16.00 16.19
CA ASP A 433 -0.21 16.94 16.95
C ASP A 433 0.26 18.18 16.13
N THR A 434 0.90 19.16 16.78
CA THR A 434 1.12 20.51 16.18
C THR A 434 2.45 21.19 16.46
N LEU A 435 3.37 20.60 17.23
CA LEU A 435 4.58 21.31 17.71
C LEU A 435 4.21 22.56 18.54
N PHE A 436 5.21 23.40 18.88
CA PHE A 436 5.02 24.42 19.91
C PHE A 436 5.72 25.75 19.72
N THR A 437 6.80 25.81 18.95
CA THR A 437 7.44 27.11 18.67
C THR A 437 6.78 27.82 17.49
N HIS A 438 6.85 29.15 17.48
CA HIS A 438 6.34 30.00 16.41
C HIS A 438 6.90 29.59 15.04
N ASP A 439 8.22 29.43 14.94
CA ASP A 439 8.89 29.07 13.69
C ASP A 439 8.48 27.67 13.21
N GLN A 440 8.30 26.71 14.13
CA GLN A 440 7.73 25.40 13.79
C GLN A 440 6.29 25.52 13.31
N GLY A 441 5.47 26.36 13.95
CA GLY A 441 4.09 26.61 13.53
C GLY A 441 4.00 27.12 12.10
N VAL A 442 4.85 28.10 11.75
CA VAL A 442 4.98 28.61 10.38
C VAL A 442 5.40 27.50 9.41
N ALA A 443 6.43 26.73 9.77
CA ALA A 443 6.96 25.67 8.90
C ALA A 443 5.95 24.53 8.66
N ILE A 444 5.19 24.12 9.69
CA ILE A 444 4.09 23.15 9.52
C ILE A 444 2.99 23.74 8.63
N GLY A 445 2.63 25.01 8.83
CA GLY A 445 1.64 25.68 8.00
C GLY A 445 2.02 25.67 6.52
N ASP A 446 3.28 25.96 6.21
CA ASP A 446 3.82 25.93 4.85
C ASP A 446 3.83 24.50 4.29
N TRP A 447 4.29 23.52 5.09
CA TRP A 447 4.27 22.10 4.70
C TRP A 447 2.85 21.57 4.44
N LEU A 448 1.87 21.99 5.24
CA LEU A 448 0.46 21.63 5.07
C LEU A 448 -0.11 22.22 3.77
N ASP A 449 0.17 23.50 3.47
CA ASP A 449 -0.26 24.13 2.22
C ASP A 449 0.27 23.37 0.99
N GLU A 450 1.54 22.93 1.04
CA GLU A 450 2.15 22.14 -0.02
C GLU A 450 1.58 20.71 -0.11
N THR A 451 1.42 20.03 1.03
CA THR A 451 1.08 18.61 1.09
C THR A 451 -0.41 18.35 0.85
N LEU A 452 -1.29 19.25 1.31
CA LEU A 452 -2.74 19.11 1.13
C LEU A 452 -3.16 19.34 -0.32
N GLY A 453 -2.49 20.22 -1.05
CA GLY A 453 -2.90 20.64 -2.39
C GLY A 453 -4.34 21.17 -2.37
N ASN A 454 -5.28 20.42 -2.94
CA ASN A 454 -6.71 20.79 -2.97
C ASN A 454 -7.53 20.18 -1.82
N LYS A 455 -6.90 19.44 -0.89
CA LYS A 455 -7.57 18.80 0.24
C LYS A 455 -7.82 19.81 1.36
N THR A 456 -8.90 19.59 2.11
CA THR A 456 -9.22 20.38 3.30
C THR A 456 -8.59 19.74 4.53
N LEU A 457 -7.85 20.50 5.34
CA LEU A 457 -7.54 20.06 6.70
C LEU A 457 -8.82 20.09 7.54
N SER A 458 -9.45 18.92 7.74
CA SER A 458 -10.74 18.84 8.43
C SER A 458 -10.56 18.77 9.94
N THR A 459 -9.48 18.13 10.39
CA THR A 459 -9.31 17.79 11.80
C THR A 459 -7.85 17.91 12.24
N ILE A 460 -7.62 18.40 13.44
CA ILE A 460 -6.36 18.25 14.18
C ILE A 460 -6.67 17.38 15.39
N TYR A 461 -6.04 16.22 15.48
CA TYR A 461 -6.11 15.32 16.62
C TYR A 461 -4.89 15.53 17.51
N ILE A 462 -5.08 15.67 18.83
CA ILE A 462 -3.99 15.78 19.79
C ILE A 462 -3.89 14.49 20.61
N THR A 463 -2.70 13.89 20.67
CA THR A 463 -2.46 12.62 21.35
C THR A 463 -2.50 12.74 22.87
N HIS A 464 -1.92 13.79 23.43
CA HIS A 464 -1.86 13.98 24.88
C HIS A 464 -1.54 15.45 25.27
N GLY A 465 -1.40 15.69 26.57
CA GLY A 465 -1.39 17.05 27.11
C GLY A 465 -0.09 17.84 27.01
N HIS A 466 1.07 17.25 26.65
CA HIS A 466 2.35 17.97 26.61
C HIS A 466 2.36 19.11 25.60
N GLY A 467 3.00 20.22 25.97
CA GLY A 467 2.97 21.46 25.19
C GLY A 467 3.50 21.32 23.77
N ASP A 468 4.50 20.46 23.55
CA ASP A 468 5.07 20.17 22.23
C ASP A 468 4.17 19.38 21.28
N HIS A 469 2.98 18.98 21.74
CA HIS A 469 1.97 18.34 20.90
C HIS A 469 0.85 19.31 20.48
N TRP A 470 0.62 20.43 21.18
CA TRP A 470 -0.59 21.23 20.95
C TRP A 470 -0.42 22.76 20.95
N PHE A 471 0.70 23.33 21.39
CA PHE A 471 0.84 24.79 21.55
C PHE A 471 0.64 25.61 20.27
N ASN A 472 0.82 25.02 19.08
CA ASN A 472 0.56 25.69 17.81
C ASN A 472 -0.90 25.63 17.33
N VAL A 473 -1.81 25.00 18.07
CA VAL A 473 -3.25 24.96 17.74
C VAL A 473 -3.83 26.37 17.44
N PRO A 474 -3.60 27.43 18.24
CA PRO A 474 -4.14 28.76 17.95
C PRO A 474 -3.67 29.34 16.60
N TYR A 475 -2.42 29.07 16.24
CA TYR A 475 -1.86 29.48 14.95
C TYR A 475 -2.50 28.71 13.79
N LEU A 476 -2.57 27.39 13.89
CA LEU A 476 -3.10 26.53 12.82
C LEU A 476 -4.60 26.72 12.59
N VAL A 477 -5.40 26.92 13.65
CA VAL A 477 -6.83 27.25 13.52
C VAL A 477 -7.04 28.60 12.80
N THR A 478 -6.13 29.55 13.00
CA THR A 478 -6.16 30.83 12.29
C THR A 478 -5.80 30.68 10.81
N ARG A 479 -4.80 29.83 10.50
CA ARG A 479 -4.32 29.59 9.13
C ARG A 479 -5.29 28.71 8.31
N PHE A 480 -5.89 27.71 8.93
CA PHE A 480 -6.83 26.76 8.32
C PHE A 480 -8.24 26.94 8.88
N PRO A 481 -8.98 27.98 8.45
CA PRO A 481 -10.29 28.28 9.00
C PRO A 481 -11.28 27.13 8.75
N GLY A 482 -11.94 26.69 9.81
CA GLY A 482 -12.92 25.60 9.77
C GLY A 482 -12.39 24.22 10.16
N VAL A 483 -11.09 24.09 10.43
CA VAL A 483 -10.52 22.87 11.03
C VAL A 483 -11.09 22.63 12.42
N GLU A 484 -11.49 21.39 12.72
CA GLU A 484 -11.89 21.00 14.06
C GLU A 484 -10.71 20.44 14.84
N VAL A 485 -10.47 20.92 16.06
CA VAL A 485 -9.45 20.38 16.94
C VAL A 485 -10.12 19.43 17.94
N VAL A 486 -9.64 18.21 18.04
CA VAL A 486 -10.26 17.15 18.85
C VAL A 486 -9.22 16.37 19.66
N SER A 487 -9.62 15.89 20.82
CA SER A 487 -8.84 14.98 21.66
C SER A 487 -9.76 14.25 22.65
N THR A 488 -9.22 13.34 23.46
CA THR A 488 -9.98 12.76 24.58
C THR A 488 -10.21 13.79 25.68
N GLN A 489 -11.25 13.62 26.51
CA GLN A 489 -11.52 14.57 27.58
C GLN A 489 -10.36 14.62 28.58
N GLU A 490 -9.78 13.48 28.91
CA GLU A 490 -8.66 13.37 29.84
C GLU A 490 -7.40 14.07 29.31
N SER A 491 -7.13 13.98 28.00
CA SER A 491 -6.03 14.72 27.38
C SER A 491 -6.29 16.22 27.37
N ILE A 492 -7.53 16.67 27.15
CA ILE A 492 -7.91 18.10 27.24
C ILE A 492 -7.68 18.64 28.65
N ASP A 493 -8.12 17.90 29.67
CA ASP A 493 -7.89 18.27 31.07
C ASP A 493 -6.38 18.35 31.39
N HIS A 494 -5.57 17.48 30.78
CA HIS A 494 -4.12 17.52 30.91
C HIS A 494 -3.49 18.74 30.19
N MET A 495 -3.98 19.16 29.03
CA MET A 495 -3.50 20.39 28.35
C MET A 495 -3.65 21.63 29.24
N GLU A 496 -4.71 21.71 30.04
CA GLU A 496 -4.93 22.83 30.97
C GLU A 496 -3.84 22.92 32.05
N SER A 497 -3.24 21.79 32.46
CA SER A 497 -2.12 21.79 33.41
C SER A 497 -0.86 22.39 32.78
N GLN A 498 -0.58 22.09 31.51
CA GLN A 498 0.59 22.61 30.79
C GLN A 498 0.53 24.12 30.58
N VAL A 499 -0.67 24.71 30.49
CA VAL A 499 -0.83 26.18 30.50
C VAL A 499 -0.35 26.78 31.82
N ALA A 500 -0.57 26.09 32.95
CA ALA A 500 -0.08 26.52 34.26
C ALA A 500 1.45 26.42 34.39
N GLU A 501 2.10 25.62 33.54
CA GLU A 501 3.55 25.43 33.50
C GLU A 501 4.29 26.40 32.58
N LYS A 502 3.65 27.51 32.17
CA LYS A 502 4.25 28.55 31.30
C LYS A 502 5.68 28.94 31.70
N ALA A 503 5.96 29.05 32.99
CA ALA A 503 7.28 29.43 33.49
C ALA A 503 8.39 28.44 33.10
N PHE A 504 8.08 27.14 33.06
CA PHE A 504 9.01 26.11 32.58
C PHE A 504 9.30 26.31 31.09
N TRP A 505 8.25 26.39 30.27
CA TRP A 505 8.35 26.59 28.82
C TRP A 505 9.08 27.88 28.45
N ASP A 506 8.80 29.00 29.12
CA ASP A 506 9.52 30.27 28.93
C ASP A 506 11.01 30.17 29.29
N THR A 507 11.35 29.33 30.27
CA THR A 507 12.74 29.12 30.70
C THR A 507 13.51 28.30 29.68
N VAL A 508 12.91 27.21 29.17
CA VAL A 508 13.54 26.27 28.23
C VAL A 508 13.60 26.86 26.82
N PHE A 509 12.55 27.57 26.39
CA PHE A 509 12.37 28.13 25.05
C PHE A 509 12.10 29.64 25.07
N PRO A 510 13.07 30.45 25.52
CA PRO A 510 12.85 31.88 25.73
C PRO A 510 12.47 32.60 24.43
N ASN A 511 11.29 33.23 24.43
CA ASN A 511 10.72 33.98 23.31
C ASN A 511 10.45 33.16 22.03
N GLN A 512 10.29 31.84 22.13
CA GLN A 512 9.99 31.00 20.96
C GLN A 512 8.52 30.55 20.88
N ILE A 513 7.77 30.60 21.98
CA ILE A 513 6.39 30.13 22.05
C ILE A 513 5.44 31.33 22.05
N ASP A 514 4.43 31.29 21.17
CA ASP A 514 3.46 32.36 21.05
C ASP A 514 2.60 32.49 22.31
N ALA A 515 2.34 33.74 22.73
CA ALA A 515 1.51 34.00 23.91
C ALA A 515 0.09 33.42 23.81
N ALA A 516 -0.40 33.22 22.58
CA ALA A 516 -1.70 32.60 22.31
C ALA A 516 -1.77 31.14 22.77
N ALA A 517 -0.64 30.42 22.84
CA ALA A 517 -0.57 29.03 23.33
C ALA A 517 -1.01 28.91 24.79
N PHE A 518 -0.84 29.97 25.59
CA PHE A 518 -1.17 29.97 27.02
C PHE A 518 -2.54 30.59 27.34
N ASN A 519 -3.38 30.81 26.33
CA ASN A 519 -4.71 31.36 26.54
C ASN A 519 -5.70 30.25 26.88
N THR A 520 -6.52 30.40 27.92
CA THR A 520 -7.39 29.33 28.48
C THR A 520 -8.63 29.00 27.62
N THR A 521 -8.70 29.46 26.38
CA THR A 521 -9.86 29.28 25.49
C THR A 521 -9.43 28.64 24.19
N ILE A 522 -8.83 27.46 24.31
CA ILE A 522 -8.31 26.72 23.16
C ILE A 522 -9.46 25.88 22.61
N PRO A 523 -9.78 25.97 21.31
CA PRO A 523 -11.00 25.38 20.75
C PRO A 523 -10.84 23.87 20.52
N VAL A 524 -10.44 23.10 21.54
CA VAL A 524 -10.35 21.64 21.49
C VAL A 524 -11.68 21.04 21.94
N LYS A 525 -12.24 20.16 21.13
CA LYS A 525 -13.50 19.46 21.41
C LYS A 525 -13.22 18.04 21.92
N PRO A 526 -13.91 17.57 22.97
CA PRO A 526 -13.81 16.18 23.37
C PRO A 526 -14.43 15.28 22.30
N LEU A 527 -13.76 14.15 22.02
CA LEU A 527 -14.28 13.12 21.12
C LEU A 527 -15.48 12.40 21.76
N LEU A 528 -16.50 12.12 20.94
CA LEU A 528 -17.58 11.22 21.33
C LEU A 528 -17.12 9.77 21.14
N ASP A 529 -17.21 8.97 22.20
CA ASP A 529 -16.78 7.55 22.21
C ASP A 529 -15.33 7.34 21.72
N ASN A 530 -14.46 8.34 21.91
CA ASN A 530 -13.07 8.36 21.47
C ASN A 530 -12.87 8.03 19.97
N LYS A 531 -13.86 8.35 19.13
CA LYS A 531 -13.84 8.04 17.70
C LYS A 531 -14.17 9.26 16.86
N PHE A 532 -13.57 9.33 15.69
CA PHE A 532 -13.95 10.27 14.64
C PHE A 532 -13.73 9.65 13.27
N VAL A 533 -14.20 10.33 12.23
CA VAL A 533 -14.20 9.78 10.87
C VAL A 533 -13.44 10.69 9.90
N LEU A 534 -12.61 10.08 9.06
CA LEU A 534 -12.02 10.71 7.88
C LEU A 534 -12.53 9.99 6.65
N GLU A 535 -13.42 10.64 5.89
CA GLU A 535 -13.97 10.12 4.63
C GLU A 535 -14.54 8.69 4.73
N GLY A 536 -15.17 8.37 5.86
CA GLY A 536 -15.77 7.07 6.13
C GLY A 536 -14.84 6.06 6.81
N TYR A 537 -13.56 6.40 7.02
CA TYR A 537 -12.68 5.62 7.90
C TYR A 537 -12.79 6.06 9.34
N THR A 538 -12.97 5.09 10.23
CA THR A 538 -12.89 5.33 11.66
C THR A 538 -11.44 5.46 12.08
N LEU A 539 -11.16 6.56 12.78
CA LEU A 539 -9.93 6.77 13.53
C LEU A 539 -10.32 6.71 15.01
N GLU A 540 -9.63 5.88 15.78
CA GLU A 540 -9.97 5.60 17.17
C GLU A 540 -8.82 6.01 18.10
N ALA A 541 -9.13 6.90 19.04
CA ALA A 541 -8.23 7.30 20.10
C ALA A 541 -8.27 6.25 21.23
N ILE A 542 -7.14 5.59 21.48
CA ILE A 542 -7.03 4.59 22.55
C ILE A 542 -6.28 5.21 23.72
N ASN A 543 -6.98 5.39 24.83
CA ASN A 543 -6.37 5.84 26.09
C ASN A 543 -5.70 4.65 26.77
N VAL A 544 -4.40 4.80 27.07
CA VAL A 544 -3.57 3.75 27.70
C VAL A 544 -3.08 4.15 29.09
N GLY A 545 -3.59 5.24 29.65
CA GLY A 545 -3.22 5.74 30.97
C GLY A 545 -1.91 6.52 30.97
N HIS A 546 -0.82 5.89 31.41
CA HIS A 546 0.45 6.56 31.70
C HIS A 546 1.56 6.06 30.77
N SER A 547 2.19 6.96 30.00
CA SER A 547 3.43 6.73 29.27
C SER A 547 4.59 7.50 29.91
N ASP A 548 5.33 8.26 29.11
CA ASP A 548 6.14 9.38 29.56
C ASP A 548 5.33 10.51 30.21
N THR A 549 3.99 10.46 30.14
CA THR A 549 3.05 11.29 30.89
C THR A 549 1.68 10.63 31.06
N ASP A 550 0.86 11.17 31.96
CA ASP A 550 -0.53 10.76 32.17
C ASP A 550 -1.48 11.18 31.03
N ASN A 551 -2.60 10.47 30.95
CA ASN A 551 -3.71 10.67 30.02
C ASN A 551 -3.26 10.63 28.55
N THR A 552 -2.32 9.73 28.28
CA THR A 552 -1.75 9.52 26.95
C THR A 552 -2.65 8.64 26.10
N THR A 553 -2.64 8.90 24.80
CA THR A 553 -3.40 8.13 23.83
C THR A 553 -2.57 7.84 22.59
N PHE A 554 -2.88 6.73 21.91
CA PHE A 554 -2.47 6.52 20.53
C PHE A 554 -3.67 6.57 19.60
N LEU A 555 -3.45 7.01 18.37
CA LEU A 555 -4.45 6.99 17.32
C LEU A 555 -4.33 5.70 16.52
N HIS A 556 -5.30 4.80 16.67
CA HIS A 556 -5.41 3.57 15.89
C HIS A 556 -6.12 3.85 14.57
N VAL A 557 -5.46 3.49 13.45
CA VAL A 557 -5.98 3.69 12.10
C VAL A 557 -5.95 2.36 11.35
N PRO A 558 -7.00 1.52 11.53
CA PRO A 558 -7.03 0.17 10.97
C PRO A 558 -6.83 0.12 9.45
N ALA A 559 -7.35 1.11 8.73
CA ALA A 559 -7.26 1.16 7.28
C ALA A 559 -5.83 1.40 6.75
N LEU A 560 -4.92 1.86 7.62
CA LEU A 560 -3.50 2.03 7.34
C LEU A 560 -2.63 0.94 8.00
N ASP A 561 -3.23 0.02 8.76
CA ASP A 561 -2.47 -0.89 9.65
C ASP A 561 -1.45 -0.11 10.51
N THR A 562 -1.86 1.06 11.01
CA THR A 562 -0.97 2.05 11.63
C THR A 562 -1.49 2.50 12.99
N ALA A 563 -0.57 2.64 13.94
CA ALA A 563 -0.77 3.38 15.18
C ALA A 563 0.16 4.61 15.23
N VAL A 564 -0.41 5.80 15.42
CA VAL A 564 0.36 7.03 15.74
C VAL A 564 0.38 7.17 17.26
N THR A 565 1.55 6.98 17.87
CA THR A 565 1.62 6.59 19.29
C THR A 565 1.87 7.72 20.26
N GLY A 566 1.95 8.97 19.78
CA GLY A 566 2.48 10.05 20.61
C GLY A 566 3.83 9.60 21.17
N ASP A 567 3.95 9.76 22.49
CA ASP A 567 5.17 9.42 23.23
C ASP A 567 5.04 8.15 24.07
N ILE A 568 4.08 7.29 23.72
CA ILE A 568 4.04 5.91 24.23
C ILE A 568 5.24 5.12 23.73
N VAL A 569 5.66 5.37 22.48
CA VAL A 569 6.79 4.71 21.80
C VAL A 569 7.79 5.76 21.33
N TYR A 570 9.08 5.45 21.40
CA TYR A 570 10.17 6.33 20.96
C TYR A 570 11.08 5.61 19.95
N ASN A 571 11.54 6.32 18.92
CA ASN A 571 12.34 5.73 17.83
C ASN A 571 13.75 6.37 17.74
N GLY A 572 14.77 5.68 18.27
CA GLY A 572 16.17 6.09 18.11
C GLY A 572 16.59 7.35 18.89
N VAL A 573 15.77 7.84 19.81
CA VAL A 573 16.08 8.94 20.73
C VAL A 573 15.95 8.50 22.19
N HIS A 574 16.49 9.26 23.15
CA HIS A 574 16.33 8.96 24.59
C HIS A 574 14.90 9.27 25.06
N LEU A 575 14.32 8.43 25.91
CA LEU A 575 12.94 8.59 26.37
C LEU A 575 12.83 9.71 27.43
N TRP A 576 11.70 10.44 27.44
CA TRP A 576 11.31 11.31 28.54
C TRP A 576 10.90 10.49 29.75
N MET A 577 11.83 10.28 30.70
CA MET A 577 11.55 9.55 31.94
C MET A 577 11.24 10.49 33.11
N THR A 578 11.15 11.80 32.85
CA THR A 578 11.02 12.85 33.88
C THR A 578 9.77 12.66 34.73
N GLU A 579 8.67 12.18 34.12
CA GLU A 579 7.39 11.94 34.80
C GLU A 579 7.16 10.44 35.08
N SER A 580 8.17 9.60 34.87
CA SER A 580 8.16 8.20 35.32
C SER A 580 9.37 7.85 36.20
N PRO A 581 9.70 8.64 37.26
CA PRO A 581 10.88 8.41 38.09
C PRO A 581 10.77 7.18 39.00
N THR A 582 9.56 6.72 39.34
CA THR A 582 9.36 5.54 40.21
C THR A 582 9.36 4.24 39.42
N GLN A 583 9.39 3.09 40.12
CA GLN A 583 9.19 1.79 39.45
C GLN A 583 7.74 1.59 39.03
N ALA A 584 6.77 2.12 39.80
CA ALA A 584 5.35 1.94 39.52
C ALA A 584 4.93 2.67 38.22
N GLU A 585 5.43 3.88 37.99
CA GLU A 585 5.20 4.63 36.75
C GLU A 585 5.85 3.94 35.54
N LYS A 586 7.10 3.44 35.70
CA LYS A 586 7.75 2.64 34.65
C LYS A 586 6.96 1.37 34.31
N ASP A 587 6.43 0.69 35.33
CA ASP A 587 5.60 -0.51 35.14
C ASP A 587 4.26 -0.16 34.48
N ALA A 588 3.69 1.03 34.79
CA ALA A 588 2.49 1.54 34.13
C ALA A 588 2.75 1.85 32.64
N TRP A 589 3.89 2.48 32.30
CA TRP A 589 4.27 2.71 30.90
C TRP A 589 4.50 1.41 30.14
N ILE A 590 5.14 0.41 30.77
CA ILE A 590 5.26 -0.93 30.16
C ILE A 590 3.89 -1.54 29.89
N LYS A 591 2.91 -1.37 30.80
CA LYS A 591 1.53 -1.82 30.57
C LYS A 591 0.87 -1.12 29.39
N SER A 592 1.11 0.18 29.20
CA SER A 592 0.62 0.91 28.02
C SER A 592 1.22 0.40 26.71
N LEU A 593 2.49 -0.02 26.72
CA LEU A 593 3.11 -0.71 25.57
C LEU A 593 2.45 -2.07 25.29
N ASP A 594 2.10 -2.83 26.34
CA ASP A 594 1.38 -4.11 26.18
C ASP A 594 -0.04 -3.90 25.62
N GLU A 595 -0.74 -2.84 26.05
CA GLU A 595 -2.05 -2.46 25.52
C GLU A 595 -1.97 -2.05 24.04
N LEU A 596 -0.97 -1.26 23.65
CA LEU A 596 -0.70 -0.92 22.24
C LEU A 596 -0.37 -2.16 21.40
N GLU A 597 0.53 -3.04 21.88
CA GLU A 597 0.95 -4.25 21.17
C GLU A 597 -0.23 -5.21 20.92
N ALA A 598 -1.24 -5.23 21.80
CA ALA A 598 -2.44 -6.05 21.64
C ALA A 598 -3.29 -5.68 20.40
N PHE A 599 -3.13 -4.46 19.84
CA PHE A 599 -3.75 -4.08 18.57
C PHE A 599 -3.01 -4.63 17.34
N ASN A 600 -1.81 -5.18 17.54
CA ASN A 600 -0.95 -5.75 16.50
C ASN A 600 -0.77 -4.84 15.26
N PRO A 601 -0.41 -3.55 15.44
CA PRO A 601 -0.23 -2.63 14.31
C PRO A 601 0.99 -3.02 13.46
N GLY A 602 0.84 -3.06 12.13
CA GLY A 602 1.97 -3.27 11.21
C GLY A 602 2.96 -2.11 11.18
N VAL A 603 2.47 -0.88 11.35
CA VAL A 603 3.26 0.36 11.39
C VAL A 603 3.03 1.11 12.70
N VAL A 604 4.11 1.53 13.35
CA VAL A 604 4.09 2.31 14.59
C VAL A 604 4.91 3.57 14.38
N ILE A 605 4.25 4.73 14.46
CA ILE A 605 4.86 6.05 14.25
C ILE A 605 4.95 6.74 15.61
N ALA A 606 6.18 6.92 16.08
CA ALA A 606 6.49 7.66 17.29
C ALA A 606 6.54 9.17 17.01
N SER A 607 6.01 10.00 17.92
CA SER A 607 6.13 11.45 17.77
C SER A 607 7.55 11.95 18.00
N HIS A 608 8.39 11.22 18.74
CA HIS A 608 9.83 11.50 18.81
C HIS A 608 10.66 10.41 18.13
N HIS A 609 11.25 10.75 16.98
CA HIS A 609 12.16 9.87 16.28
C HIS A 609 13.41 10.51 15.68
N LYS A 610 14.50 9.73 15.61
CA LYS A 610 15.74 10.13 14.97
C LYS A 610 15.51 10.35 13.47
N PRO A 611 16.08 11.40 12.84
CA PRO A 611 16.03 11.58 11.40
C PRO A 611 16.56 10.33 10.66
N GLY A 612 15.76 9.79 9.74
CA GLY A 612 16.06 8.55 9.02
C GLY A 612 15.87 7.26 9.83
N GLY A 613 15.29 7.35 11.02
CA GLY A 613 14.79 6.19 11.77
C GLY A 613 13.69 5.47 10.99
N VAL A 614 13.58 4.16 11.19
CA VAL A 614 12.54 3.34 10.55
C VAL A 614 11.39 3.17 11.54
N ASP A 615 10.19 3.50 11.11
CA ASP A 615 8.96 3.30 11.88
C ASP A 615 8.46 1.86 11.73
N GLY A 616 7.87 1.31 12.80
CA GLY A 616 7.46 -0.09 12.83
C GLY A 616 7.30 -0.66 14.23
N ALA A 617 6.56 -1.77 14.32
CA ALA A 617 6.18 -2.42 15.58
C ALA A 617 7.37 -2.81 16.48
N PHE A 618 8.56 -3.03 15.90
CA PHE A 618 9.77 -3.34 16.67
C PHE A 618 10.19 -2.21 17.64
N ASN A 619 9.74 -0.98 17.41
CA ASN A 619 10.00 0.14 18.32
C ASN A 619 9.27 -0.01 19.67
N ILE A 620 8.19 -0.80 19.75
CA ILE A 620 7.49 -1.10 21.00
C ILE A 620 8.45 -1.83 21.97
N GLU A 621 9.04 -2.95 21.53
CA GLU A 621 10.01 -3.68 22.36
C GLU A 621 11.27 -2.85 22.63
N ALA A 622 11.76 -2.08 21.64
CA ALA A 622 12.91 -1.22 21.83
C ALA A 622 12.69 -0.13 22.89
N THR A 623 11.45 0.35 23.03
CA THR A 623 11.02 1.31 24.06
C THR A 623 10.93 0.59 25.41
N ARG A 624 10.28 -0.58 25.46
CA ARG A 624 10.15 -1.43 26.64
C ARG A 624 11.51 -1.79 27.25
N ASP A 625 12.45 -2.20 26.40
CA ASP A 625 13.81 -2.53 26.79
C ASP A 625 14.56 -1.34 27.38
N TYR A 626 14.37 -0.14 26.80
CA TYR A 626 14.96 1.07 27.33
C TYR A 626 14.42 1.39 28.73
N ILE A 627 13.11 1.33 28.95
CA ILE A 627 12.48 1.62 30.25
C ILE A 627 13.03 0.67 31.33
N ARG A 628 13.06 -0.63 31.03
CA ARG A 628 13.63 -1.66 31.92
C ARG A 628 15.09 -1.38 32.24
N LYS A 629 15.89 -1.08 31.21
CA LYS A 629 17.33 -0.84 31.37
C LYS A 629 17.60 0.44 32.15
N PHE A 630 16.88 1.52 31.87
CA PHE A 630 16.96 2.76 32.62
C PHE A 630 16.64 2.52 34.10
N GLY A 631 15.56 1.80 34.41
CA GLY A 631 15.20 1.43 35.79
C GLY A 631 16.25 0.56 36.48
N GLN A 632 16.93 -0.33 35.76
CA GLN A 632 18.07 -1.09 36.29
C GLN A 632 19.23 -0.14 36.63
N LEU A 633 19.66 0.69 35.67
CA LEU A 633 20.81 1.57 35.83
C LEU A 633 20.56 2.64 36.91
N ALA A 634 19.32 3.11 37.06
CA ALA A 634 18.93 4.04 38.11
C ALA A 634 19.17 3.48 39.52
N LYS A 635 18.98 2.17 39.72
CA LYS A 635 19.27 1.49 41.01
C LYS A 635 20.77 1.36 41.28
N GLU A 636 21.58 1.30 40.23
CA GLU A 636 23.04 1.15 40.30
C GLU A 636 23.77 2.50 40.39
N ALA A 637 23.13 3.57 39.94
CA ALA A 637 23.71 4.90 39.89
C ALA A 637 23.68 5.59 41.26
N THR A 638 24.69 6.41 41.51
CA THR A 638 24.86 7.14 42.77
C THR A 638 24.29 8.56 42.73
N ASN A 639 24.12 9.13 41.54
CA ASN A 639 23.57 10.45 41.28
C ASN A 639 23.16 10.59 39.80
N ALA A 640 22.51 11.71 39.44
CA ALA A 640 22.04 11.97 38.09
C ALA A 640 23.15 11.91 37.02
N LYS A 641 24.36 12.40 37.32
CA LYS A 641 25.48 12.40 36.36
C LYS A 641 26.00 10.97 36.11
N ASP A 642 26.12 10.18 37.17
CA ASP A 642 26.50 8.76 37.08
C ASP A 642 25.44 7.95 36.27
N LEU A 643 24.15 8.21 36.50
CA LEU A 643 23.08 7.60 35.71
C LEU A 643 23.16 8.01 34.23
N TYR A 644 23.37 9.30 33.96
CA TYR A 644 23.52 9.84 32.62
C TYR A 644 24.66 9.14 31.85
N GLU A 645 25.84 9.04 32.45
CA GLU A 645 27.00 8.36 31.85
C GLU A 645 26.74 6.86 31.62
N LYS A 646 26.05 6.17 32.54
CA LYS A 646 25.67 4.76 32.39
C LYS A 646 24.68 4.54 31.25
N VAL A 647 23.66 5.39 31.13
CA VAL A 647 22.64 5.26 30.07
C VAL A 647 23.25 5.58 28.70
N LEU A 648 24.12 6.58 28.61
CA LEU A 648 24.87 6.85 27.38
C LEU A 648 25.76 5.67 26.95
N ALA A 649 26.43 5.03 27.91
CA ALA A 649 27.22 3.84 27.61
C ALA A 649 26.36 2.66 27.13
N ALA A 650 25.13 2.54 27.62
CA ALA A 650 24.19 1.49 27.20
C ALA A 650 23.53 1.77 25.84
N TYR A 651 23.32 3.05 25.49
CA TYR A 651 22.62 3.47 24.27
C TYR A 651 23.37 4.57 23.52
N PRO A 652 24.61 4.32 23.03
CA PRO A 652 25.45 5.36 22.43
C PRO A 652 24.93 5.92 21.09
N GLU A 653 24.03 5.18 20.42
CA GLU A 653 23.48 5.55 19.10
C GLU A 653 22.21 6.40 19.17
N ARG A 654 21.61 6.54 20.37
CA ARG A 654 20.41 7.35 20.60
C ARG A 654 20.80 8.82 20.73
N ILE A 655 19.98 9.70 20.15
CA ILE A 655 20.15 11.16 20.24
C ILE A 655 19.23 11.75 21.32
N GLY A 656 19.29 13.06 21.53
CA GLY A 656 18.40 13.75 22.47
C GLY A 656 18.93 13.80 23.90
N LEU A 657 20.18 14.24 24.03
CA LEU A 657 20.94 14.28 25.29
C LEU A 657 20.32 15.16 26.37
N ALA A 658 19.58 16.20 25.98
CA ALA A 658 18.90 17.08 26.94
C ALA A 658 17.78 16.35 27.69
N VAL A 659 16.94 15.62 26.95
CA VAL A 659 15.87 14.79 27.52
C VAL A 659 16.44 13.72 28.44
N LEU A 660 17.54 13.07 28.03
CA LEU A 660 18.24 12.14 28.93
C LEU A 660 18.71 12.83 30.21
N TRP A 661 19.31 14.02 30.09
CA TRP A 661 19.81 14.74 31.26
C TRP A 661 18.69 15.12 32.24
N LEU A 662 17.59 15.66 31.73
CA LEU A 662 16.39 15.99 32.52
C LEU A 662 15.81 14.76 33.21
N SER A 663 15.68 13.66 32.46
CA SER A 663 15.23 12.36 32.96
C SER A 663 16.11 11.85 34.11
N CYS A 664 17.43 11.98 33.98
CA CYS A 664 18.36 11.60 35.03
C CYS A 664 18.27 12.52 36.26
N MET A 665 18.04 13.82 36.08
CA MET A 665 17.84 14.76 37.20
C MET A 665 16.57 14.43 37.96
N ALA A 666 15.45 14.19 37.27
CA ALA A 666 14.17 13.83 37.88
C ALA A 666 14.23 12.53 38.68
N GLN A 667 14.99 11.55 38.21
CA GLN A 667 15.20 10.29 38.93
C GLN A 667 15.85 10.46 40.32
N PHE A 668 16.56 11.57 40.55
CA PHE A 668 17.26 11.90 41.80
C PHE A 668 16.76 13.20 42.46
N ALA A 669 15.62 13.74 42.00
CA ALA A 669 15.03 14.98 42.51
C ALA A 669 14.35 14.82 43.88
#